data_AF-A0A7V7BN15-F1
#
_entry.id   AF-A0A7V7BN15-F1
#
_cell.length_a   1.000
_cell.length_b   1.000
_cell.length_c   1.000
_cell.angle_alpha   90.00
_cell.angle_beta   90.00
_cell.angle_gamma   90.00
#
_symmetry.space_group_name_H-M   'P 1'
#
loop_
_entity.id
_entity.type
_entity.pdbx_description
1 polymer ?
#
loop_
_entity_poly.entity_id
_entity_poly.type
_entity_poly.pdbx_seq_one_letter_code
_entity_poly.pdbx_strand_id
1 'polypeptide(L)'
;MKKKAIAFSCMLILPQIAAAPFASAEVRTMDYSAGVVAAEAIKEKPQQNDAEVTAKISKDKAIEIAKDFVKVPNDYTQQSVMYQGNWYPGNRTIWNINWNRQTEQGFGNISVTVDAENGTVLSMYRWEDTYGKPATYPPKYNWESAKKIAEQFLQEKVPQKASLVKLDTTNLANQRPPLQGDASYYYSFLRVENDIPFQEQYISVTVNGNGEVASYDYRWDDNINIPATSGMISQKEAEKKIKDGMQIQLKYQTIYNYFLPQSEQKPTVKLAYDSRFNYPFIDAKTGQWLDYSGKPIDMKTLPVKLEPLSTEKPSQTTSVNKDITQEQAVEIAKKQFNIPANAVLENVFFNDADQYQKFPVWSLSWRLGEQPMTYISVSIDGHTGQITNYYKEDPSRYQPYVENQTIKQVVNYEQALEKAKEALKTFAPNQLGELTFDPVRNPKPENPGKMREFYFTFHRLVDGIIVEDQFVNITIGTETGEIYQYYQTWDPQSNFPSASNVVSVEKGREVYLDNFTIVPKYLYIENIDYNMPRPTSSKPEVKLVYHFAMKPQNQAVYLDATKGKWVLIETGEPIRGNIEAKDIKGHANEQALQLLIDYNAIDVDDAGLVKPDEEITRGEMVKMLMLVTNPDPYYYKMNYMGGARAATFKDVASNSPYFAYVESAVQQGFIDKTQGEFKPNEAVTREELAEMITKAMRLDKLAQVPDLFNVNFLDADKINKKGTAAIVHHLGIMPAANSNFEPAKKVTRGAGAQAFYQFLQERGKYNR
;
A
#
# COMPACT_ATOMS: atom_id res chain seq x y z
N MET A 1 57.90 1.39 70.38
CA MET A 1 56.52 1.84 70.68
C MET A 1 56.28 3.17 70.00
N LYS A 2 55.08 3.39 69.43
CA LYS A 2 54.66 4.52 68.56
C LYS A 2 54.68 4.10 67.08
N LYS A 3 53.74 4.50 66.22
CA LYS A 3 52.67 5.52 66.30
C LYS A 3 51.67 5.25 65.15
N LYS A 4 50.48 5.84 65.30
CA LYS A 4 49.33 5.82 64.37
C LYS A 4 49.56 6.60 63.05
N ALA A 5 48.79 6.16 62.05
CA ALA A 5 48.02 6.90 61.03
C ALA A 5 48.74 7.72 59.94
N ILE A 6 48.34 7.49 58.67
CA ILE A 6 47.55 8.39 57.79
C ILE A 6 47.51 7.77 56.38
N ALA A 7 46.36 7.87 55.71
CA ALA A 7 46.13 7.47 54.32
C ALA A 7 46.80 8.44 53.32
N PHE A 8 47.25 7.95 52.16
CA PHE A 8 47.05 8.60 50.85
C PHE A 8 47.47 7.67 49.69
N SER A 9 46.57 7.56 48.71
CA SER A 9 46.75 7.37 47.27
C SER A 9 47.75 6.32 46.74
N CYS A 10 47.22 5.29 46.07
CA CYS A 10 47.97 4.50 45.10
C CYS A 10 47.31 4.62 43.72
N MET A 11 48.01 5.31 42.82
CA MET A 11 47.96 5.12 41.38
C MET A 11 48.09 3.64 41.04
N LEU A 12 47.23 3.14 40.16
CA LEU A 12 47.51 1.91 39.41
C LEU A 12 47.87 2.28 37.98
N ILE A 13 49.12 1.94 37.67
CA ILE A 13 49.82 2.07 36.41
C ILE A 13 49.29 1.00 35.45
N LEU A 14 48.85 1.42 34.26
CA LEU A 14 48.64 0.51 33.11
C LEU A 14 49.90 0.52 32.23
N PRO A 15 50.37 -0.64 31.74
CA PRO A 15 51.56 -0.72 30.91
C PRO A 15 51.28 -0.22 29.48
N GLN A 16 52.18 0.64 29.00
CA GLN A 16 52.26 1.09 27.62
C GLN A 16 52.60 -0.08 26.69
N ILE A 17 51.79 -0.24 25.63
CA ILE A 17 52.27 -0.77 24.35
C ILE A 17 52.22 0.41 23.36
N ALA A 18 53.32 0.59 22.67
CA ALA A 18 53.67 1.76 21.87
C ALA A 18 52.68 2.03 20.72
N ALA A 19 52.22 3.27 20.62
CA ALA A 19 51.62 3.82 19.40
C ALA A 19 52.72 4.46 18.56
N ALA A 20 52.92 3.97 17.34
CA ALA A 20 53.64 4.69 16.30
C ALA A 20 52.79 5.87 15.81
N PRO A 21 53.38 7.05 15.53
CA PRO A 21 52.64 8.20 15.04
C PRO A 21 52.32 8.02 13.57
N PHE A 22 51.05 7.84 13.21
CA PHE A 22 50.59 8.08 11.85
C PHE A 22 50.22 9.56 11.72
N ALA A 23 50.92 10.23 10.81
CA ALA A 23 50.72 11.62 10.46
C ALA A 23 49.27 11.87 10.00
N SER A 24 48.65 12.88 10.58
CA SER A 24 47.38 13.46 10.11
C SER A 24 47.63 14.21 8.80
N ALA A 25 47.25 13.60 7.68
CA ALA A 25 47.06 14.36 6.44
C ALA A 25 45.72 15.11 6.55
N GLU A 26 45.81 16.43 6.48
CA GLU A 26 44.70 17.37 6.48
C GLU A 26 43.68 17.02 5.38
N VAL A 27 42.44 16.75 5.79
CA VAL A 27 41.30 16.78 4.86
C VAL A 27 40.96 18.24 4.62
N ARG A 28 41.30 18.72 3.42
CA ARG A 28 40.86 20.02 2.90
C ARG A 28 39.34 20.04 2.82
N THR A 29 38.70 20.74 3.74
CA THR A 29 37.35 21.27 3.56
C THR A 29 37.43 22.37 2.50
N MET A 30 36.86 22.14 1.31
CA MET A 30 36.63 23.24 0.37
C MET A 30 35.54 24.14 0.94
N ASP A 31 35.93 25.35 1.32
CA ASP A 31 35.03 26.51 1.46
C ASP A 31 34.38 26.80 0.09
N TYR A 32 33.09 26.49 -0.04
CA TYR A 32 32.27 27.21 -1.02
C TYR A 32 31.80 28.51 -0.38
N SER A 33 32.65 29.53 -0.50
CA SER A 33 32.20 30.90 -0.42
C SER A 33 31.18 31.13 -1.54
N ALA A 34 29.94 31.42 -1.17
CA ALA A 34 28.93 31.90 -2.11
C ALA A 34 29.32 33.31 -2.56
N GLY A 35 30.17 33.38 -3.57
CA GLY A 35 30.44 34.59 -4.33
C GLY A 35 29.14 35.06 -4.98
N VAL A 36 28.65 36.21 -4.54
CA VAL A 36 27.65 37.00 -5.22
C VAL A 36 28.21 37.36 -6.60
N VAL A 37 27.79 36.64 -7.63
CA VAL A 37 27.88 37.09 -9.02
C VAL A 37 26.47 37.52 -9.40
N ALA A 38 26.29 38.82 -9.59
CA ALA A 38 25.05 39.41 -10.07
C ALA A 38 24.73 38.82 -11.45
N ALA A 39 23.78 37.87 -11.50
CA ALA A 39 23.12 37.51 -12.74
C ALA A 39 22.16 38.65 -13.08
N GLU A 40 22.44 39.36 -14.18
CA GLU A 40 21.49 40.26 -14.81
C GLU A 40 20.17 39.53 -15.03
N ALA A 41 19.10 40.13 -14.52
CA ALA A 41 17.75 39.62 -14.61
C ALA A 41 17.34 39.47 -16.09
N ILE A 42 17.22 38.23 -16.56
CA ILE A 42 16.35 37.92 -17.69
C ILE A 42 14.92 38.15 -17.20
N LYS A 43 14.34 39.28 -17.60
CA LYS A 43 12.92 39.61 -17.41
C LYS A 43 12.07 38.68 -18.26
N GLU A 44 11.85 37.45 -17.82
CA GLU A 44 10.63 36.75 -18.18
C GLU A 44 9.50 37.34 -17.36
N LYS A 45 8.57 38.04 -18.03
CA LYS A 45 7.31 38.46 -17.43
C LYS A 45 6.56 37.18 -17.01
N PRO A 46 6.21 37.01 -15.72
CA PRO A 46 5.18 36.06 -15.37
C PRO A 46 3.91 36.52 -16.06
N GLN A 47 3.23 35.60 -16.74
CA GLN A 47 1.88 35.82 -17.22
C GLN A 47 1.01 36.11 -15.97
N GLN A 48 0.72 37.39 -15.76
CA GLN A 48 -0.17 37.89 -14.71
C GLN A 48 -1.54 37.22 -14.86
N ASN A 49 -1.85 36.28 -13.97
CA ASN A 49 -3.21 36.18 -13.48
C ASN A 49 -3.34 37.22 -12.36
N ASP A 50 -3.79 38.41 -12.74
CA ASP A 50 -4.11 39.53 -11.85
C ASP A 50 -5.36 39.22 -11.01
N ALA A 51 -5.19 38.39 -9.99
CA ALA A 51 -5.99 38.48 -8.79
C ALA A 51 -5.03 38.69 -7.63
N GLU A 52 -4.91 39.92 -7.14
CA GLU A 52 -4.37 40.19 -5.81
C GLU A 52 -5.23 39.43 -4.80
N VAL A 53 -4.81 38.21 -4.44
CA VAL A 53 -5.53 37.43 -3.44
C VAL A 53 -5.13 37.97 -2.08
N THR A 54 -5.90 38.94 -1.59
CA THR A 54 -5.72 39.56 -0.27
C THR A 54 -6.41 38.71 0.79
N ALA A 55 -5.65 38.27 1.80
CA ALA A 55 -6.19 37.61 3.00
C ALA A 55 -7.19 38.55 3.71
N LYS A 56 -8.43 38.09 3.95
CA LYS A 56 -9.42 38.82 4.77
C LYS A 56 -9.17 38.64 6.27
N ILE A 57 -8.65 37.47 6.65
CA ILE A 57 -8.21 37.16 8.00
C ILE A 57 -6.75 37.58 8.15
N SER A 58 -6.45 38.43 9.13
CA SER A 58 -5.07 38.82 9.43
C SER A 58 -4.28 37.67 10.06
N LYS A 59 -2.94 37.75 9.97
CA LYS A 59 -2.02 36.82 10.64
C LYS A 59 -2.36 36.66 12.13
N ASP A 60 -2.54 37.76 12.86
CA ASP A 60 -2.78 37.72 14.31
C ASP A 60 -4.15 37.10 14.62
N LYS A 61 -5.17 37.42 13.80
CA LYS A 61 -6.49 36.80 13.94
C LYS A 61 -6.46 35.29 13.66
N ALA A 62 -5.67 34.84 12.69
CA ALA A 62 -5.49 33.42 12.40
C ALA A 62 -4.81 32.68 13.58
N ILE A 63 -3.83 33.31 14.24
CA ILE A 63 -3.20 32.77 15.46
C ILE A 63 -4.22 32.64 16.60
N GLU A 64 -5.07 33.65 16.80
CA GLU A 64 -6.16 33.60 17.81
C GLU A 64 -7.12 32.45 17.52
N ILE A 65 -7.62 32.35 16.28
CA ILE A 65 -8.52 31.27 15.84
C ILE A 65 -7.88 29.91 16.11
N ALA A 66 -6.59 29.75 15.77
CA ALA A 66 -5.89 28.49 15.97
C ALA A 66 -5.74 28.13 17.46
N LYS A 67 -5.45 29.08 18.34
CA LYS A 67 -5.35 28.87 19.80
C LYS A 67 -6.71 28.57 20.46
N ASP A 68 -7.79 29.12 19.92
CA ASP A 68 -9.16 28.81 20.36
C ASP A 68 -9.59 27.41 19.88
N PHE A 69 -9.07 26.97 18.73
CA PHE A 69 -9.35 25.65 18.18
C PHE A 69 -8.64 24.54 18.94
N VAL A 70 -7.33 24.68 19.19
CA VAL A 70 -6.50 23.71 19.91
C VAL A 70 -5.78 24.35 21.09
N LYS A 71 -5.80 23.68 22.24
CA LYS A 71 -5.04 24.12 23.41
C LYS A 71 -3.54 23.92 23.16
N VAL A 72 -2.80 25.01 23.03
CA VAL A 72 -1.33 25.01 22.93
C VAL A 72 -0.73 25.07 24.35
N PRO A 73 0.01 24.05 24.81
CA PRO A 73 0.66 24.08 26.13
C PRO A 73 1.75 25.16 26.23
N ASN A 74 2.04 25.63 27.45
CA ASN A 74 2.96 26.74 27.69
C ASN A 74 4.43 26.44 27.34
N ASP A 75 4.81 25.17 27.27
CA ASP A 75 6.13 24.69 26.89
C ASP A 75 6.33 24.58 25.36
N TYR A 76 5.31 24.91 24.56
CA TYR A 76 5.41 25.02 23.11
C TYR A 76 5.71 26.46 22.68
N THR A 77 6.63 26.62 21.73
CA THR A 77 7.00 27.93 21.16
C THR A 77 6.52 28.02 19.71
N GLN A 78 5.88 29.14 19.35
CA GLN A 78 5.47 29.40 17.97
C GLN A 78 6.70 29.55 17.07
N GLN A 79 6.79 28.68 16.06
CA GLN A 79 7.94 28.66 15.14
C GLN A 79 7.66 29.46 13.87
N SER A 80 6.49 29.27 13.27
CA SER A 80 6.17 29.88 11.98
C SER A 80 4.69 30.19 11.83
N VAL A 81 4.42 31.21 11.01
CA VAL A 81 3.10 31.50 10.45
C VAL A 81 3.31 31.79 8.98
N MET A 82 2.80 30.92 8.11
CA MET A 82 2.99 30.98 6.68
C MET A 82 1.67 31.31 5.98
N TYR A 83 1.70 32.28 5.08
CA TYR A 83 0.61 32.52 4.14
C TYR A 83 0.87 31.75 2.86
N GLN A 84 -0.14 31.06 2.34
CA GLN A 84 -0.05 30.35 1.06
C GLN A 84 -1.34 30.54 0.27
N GLY A 85 -1.20 30.76 -1.04
CA GLY A 85 -2.30 30.69 -2.01
C GLY A 85 -2.35 29.35 -2.73
N ASN A 86 -3.45 29.12 -3.46
CA ASN A 86 -3.67 27.92 -4.28
C ASN A 86 -3.61 26.60 -3.47
N TRP A 87 -4.14 26.61 -2.24
CA TRP A 87 -4.20 25.43 -1.39
C TRP A 87 -5.40 24.53 -1.74
N TYR A 88 -5.13 23.22 -1.86
CA TYR A 88 -6.12 22.19 -2.22
C TYR A 88 -7.00 21.74 -1.01
N PRO A 89 -8.33 21.54 -1.17
CA PRO A 89 -9.07 21.53 -2.43
C PRO A 89 -9.51 22.92 -2.89
N GLY A 90 -9.35 23.18 -4.19
CA GLY A 90 -9.66 24.46 -4.82
C GLY A 90 -8.48 25.43 -4.82
N ASN A 91 -8.76 26.71 -5.06
CA ASN A 91 -7.75 27.77 -5.14
C ASN A 91 -7.77 28.63 -3.87
N ARG A 92 -7.69 28.01 -2.69
CA ARG A 92 -7.84 28.70 -1.40
C ARG A 92 -6.58 29.42 -0.99
N THR A 93 -6.75 30.47 -0.19
CA THR A 93 -5.67 31.08 0.58
C THR A 93 -5.77 30.69 2.04
N ILE A 94 -4.63 30.42 2.67
CA ILE A 94 -4.56 29.89 4.03
C ILE A 94 -3.45 30.56 4.86
N TRP A 95 -3.62 30.47 6.17
CA TRP A 95 -2.57 30.66 7.17
C TRP A 95 -2.24 29.30 7.79
N ASN A 96 -0.98 28.88 7.73
CA ASN A 96 -0.48 27.71 8.44
C ASN A 96 0.37 28.16 9.63
N ILE A 97 -0.02 27.77 10.83
CA ILE A 97 0.60 28.16 12.09
C ILE A 97 1.22 26.92 12.74
N ASN A 98 2.50 26.99 13.10
CA ASN A 98 3.23 25.90 13.73
C ASN A 98 3.80 26.30 15.09
N TRP A 99 3.64 25.40 16.06
CA TRP A 99 4.30 25.43 17.36
C TRP A 99 5.11 24.17 17.55
N ASN A 100 6.32 24.31 18.07
CA ASN A 100 7.16 23.18 18.43
C ASN A 100 7.50 23.22 19.91
N ARG A 101 7.62 22.02 20.50
CA ARG A 101 8.26 21.80 21.78
C ARG A 101 9.58 21.08 21.53
N GLN A 102 10.65 21.56 22.15
CA GLN A 102 11.93 20.87 22.20
C GLN A 102 12.49 21.02 23.61
N THR A 103 12.41 19.94 24.39
CA THR A 103 12.87 19.89 25.79
C THR A 103 13.69 18.62 26.02
N GLU A 104 14.37 18.51 27.15
CA GLU A 104 15.01 17.24 27.57
C GLU A 104 14.00 16.09 27.71
N GLN A 105 12.72 16.41 27.90
CA GLN A 105 11.62 15.45 28.02
C GLN A 105 11.02 15.05 26.67
N GLY A 106 11.56 15.58 25.57
CA GLY A 106 11.18 15.22 24.20
C GLY A 106 10.70 16.37 23.33
N PHE A 107 10.28 16.00 22.12
CA PHE A 107 9.83 16.83 21.02
C PHE A 107 8.31 16.83 20.86
N GLY A 108 7.77 17.88 20.28
CA GLY A 108 6.37 17.94 19.89
C GLY A 108 6.11 19.00 18.84
N ASN A 109 5.04 18.82 18.09
CA ASN A 109 4.58 19.74 17.06
C ASN A 109 3.05 19.88 17.14
N ILE A 110 2.57 21.11 17.02
CA ILE A 110 1.18 21.43 16.77
C ILE A 110 1.15 22.31 15.51
N SER A 111 0.39 21.89 14.51
CA SER A 111 0.15 22.65 13.28
C SER A 111 -1.34 22.88 13.11
N VAL A 112 -1.73 24.11 12.76
CA VAL A 112 -3.12 24.46 12.45
C VAL A 112 -3.15 25.24 11.15
N THR A 113 -4.05 24.87 10.25
CA THR A 113 -4.30 25.58 9.00
C THR A 113 -5.66 26.27 9.07
N VAL A 114 -5.68 27.57 8.80
CA VAL A 114 -6.87 28.43 8.84
C VAL A 114 -7.10 29.00 7.44
N ASP A 115 -8.34 28.95 6.96
CA ASP A 115 -8.76 29.62 5.73
C ASP A 115 -8.61 31.14 5.89
N ALA A 116 -7.80 31.74 5.01
CA ALA A 116 -7.46 33.17 5.10
C ALA A 116 -8.59 34.09 4.62
N GLU A 117 -9.66 33.55 4.03
CA GLU A 117 -10.83 34.32 3.60
C GLU A 117 -11.91 34.38 4.68
N ASN A 118 -12.22 33.25 5.33
CA ASN A 118 -13.37 33.16 6.24
C ASN A 118 -13.02 32.70 7.67
N GLY A 119 -11.77 32.29 7.93
CA GLY A 119 -11.32 31.90 9.27
C GLY A 119 -11.68 30.46 9.68
N THR A 120 -12.23 29.65 8.76
CA THR A 120 -12.49 28.24 9.03
C THR A 120 -11.19 27.49 9.27
N VAL A 121 -11.11 26.71 10.35
CA VAL A 121 -9.97 25.80 10.55
C VAL A 121 -10.12 24.63 9.57
N LEU A 122 -9.15 24.49 8.67
CA LEU A 122 -9.13 23.50 7.60
C LEU A 122 -8.40 22.22 8.00
N SER A 123 -7.36 22.35 8.82
CA SER A 123 -6.68 21.18 9.38
C SER A 123 -6.03 21.52 10.72
N MET A 124 -5.90 20.48 11.55
CA MET A 124 -5.09 20.52 12.76
C MET A 124 -4.32 19.21 12.86
N TYR A 125 -3.06 19.29 13.25
CA TYR A 125 -2.21 18.14 13.54
C TYR A 125 -1.47 18.40 14.83
N ARG A 126 -1.48 17.43 15.73
CA ARG A 126 -0.70 17.43 16.96
C ARG A 126 0.03 16.10 17.07
N TRP A 127 1.33 16.21 17.28
CA TRP A 127 2.18 15.07 17.56
C TRP A 127 3.13 15.42 18.70
N GLU A 128 3.35 14.47 19.59
CA GLU A 128 4.36 14.56 20.63
C GLU A 128 5.06 13.22 20.73
N ASP A 129 6.37 13.24 20.96
CA ASP A 129 7.04 12.02 21.36
C ASP A 129 6.58 11.62 22.77
N THR A 130 6.55 10.30 22.98
CA THR A 130 6.18 9.71 24.26
C THR A 130 7.44 9.36 25.06
N TYR A 131 8.53 10.11 24.89
CA TYR A 131 9.80 9.81 25.54
C TYR A 131 9.61 9.82 27.07
N GLY A 132 9.85 8.66 27.71
CA GLY A 132 9.65 8.47 29.14
C GLY A 132 8.19 8.23 29.61
N LYS A 133 7.22 8.16 28.70
CA LYS A 133 5.81 7.82 29.01
C LYS A 133 5.39 6.54 28.27
N PRO A 134 5.61 5.34 28.85
CA PRO A 134 5.21 4.10 28.20
C PRO A 134 3.68 4.08 28.02
N ALA A 135 3.23 3.73 26.82
CA ALA A 135 1.81 3.61 26.54
C ALA A 135 1.23 2.39 27.28
N THR A 136 0.06 2.57 27.89
CA THR A 136 -0.63 1.49 28.61
C THR A 136 -1.45 0.64 27.65
N TYR A 137 -1.33 -0.69 27.74
CA TYR A 137 -2.19 -1.62 27.02
C TYR A 137 -3.16 -2.34 27.97
N PRO A 138 -4.45 -2.48 27.63
CA PRO A 138 -5.12 -1.88 26.47
C PRO A 138 -5.13 -0.35 26.55
N PRO A 139 -5.27 0.37 25.42
CA PRO A 139 -5.46 1.81 25.45
C PRO A 139 -6.66 2.20 26.31
N LYS A 140 -6.59 3.38 26.94
CA LYS A 140 -7.67 3.90 27.81
C LYS A 140 -8.99 4.03 27.04
N TYR A 141 -8.92 4.44 25.78
CA TYR A 141 -10.05 4.49 24.87
C TYR A 141 -9.86 3.46 23.75
N ASN A 142 -10.89 2.66 23.51
CA ASN A 142 -11.01 1.82 22.32
C ASN A 142 -11.69 2.61 21.18
N TRP A 143 -11.80 1.98 20.01
CA TRP A 143 -12.43 2.62 18.84
C TRP A 143 -13.85 3.14 19.12
N GLU A 144 -14.71 2.40 19.81
CA GLU A 144 -16.10 2.84 20.09
C GLU A 144 -16.18 4.02 21.07
N SER A 145 -15.33 4.04 22.10
CA SER A 145 -15.30 5.14 23.06
C SER A 145 -14.60 6.38 22.50
N ALA A 146 -13.55 6.22 21.70
CA ALA A 146 -12.89 7.31 20.98
C ALA A 146 -13.77 7.90 19.86
N LYS A 147 -14.67 7.10 19.26
CA LYS A 147 -15.68 7.60 18.31
C LYS A 147 -16.55 8.68 18.93
N LYS A 148 -17.00 8.48 20.18
CA LYS A 148 -17.81 9.47 20.91
C LYS A 148 -17.06 10.78 21.12
N ILE A 149 -15.75 10.72 21.34
CA ILE A 149 -14.89 11.90 21.45
C ILE A 149 -14.82 12.62 20.11
N ALA A 150 -14.65 11.88 18.99
CA ALA A 150 -14.64 12.46 17.66
C ALA A 150 -15.97 13.13 17.29
N GLU A 151 -17.10 12.48 17.60
CA GLU A 151 -18.45 13.03 17.39
C GLU A 151 -18.69 14.29 18.23
N GLN A 152 -18.29 14.29 19.50
CA GLN A 152 -18.38 15.46 20.38
C GLN A 152 -17.49 16.60 19.86
N PHE A 153 -16.25 16.30 19.47
CA PHE A 153 -15.33 17.29 18.91
C PHE A 153 -15.93 17.97 17.67
N LEU A 154 -16.54 17.19 16.78
CA LEU A 154 -17.22 17.71 15.59
C LEU A 154 -18.39 18.63 15.95
N GLN A 155 -19.22 18.24 16.92
CA GLN A 155 -20.33 19.07 17.40
C GLN A 155 -19.86 20.39 18.01
N GLU A 156 -18.76 20.37 18.76
CA GLU A 156 -18.23 21.56 19.43
C GLU A 156 -17.51 22.50 18.46
N LYS A 157 -16.68 21.96 17.56
CA LYS A 157 -15.78 22.76 16.71
C LYS A 157 -16.36 23.10 15.35
N VAL A 158 -17.33 22.32 14.86
CA VAL A 158 -17.92 22.50 13.53
C VAL A 158 -19.45 22.31 13.54
N PRO A 159 -20.19 22.94 14.48
CA PRO A 159 -21.61 22.64 14.73
C PRO A 159 -22.50 22.79 13.48
N GLN A 160 -22.17 23.72 12.58
CA GLN A 160 -22.94 23.98 11.35
C GLN A 160 -22.86 22.83 10.34
N LYS A 161 -21.80 22.01 10.38
CA LYS A 161 -21.59 20.89 9.46
C LYS A 161 -21.82 19.53 10.10
N ALA A 162 -21.80 19.46 11.44
CA ALA A 162 -21.95 18.22 12.19
C ALA A 162 -23.23 17.44 11.85
N SER A 163 -24.33 18.13 11.52
CA SER A 163 -25.61 17.50 11.12
C SER A 163 -25.66 17.06 9.65
N LEU A 164 -24.70 17.48 8.84
CA LEU A 164 -24.62 17.21 7.39
C LEU A 164 -23.61 16.11 7.07
N VAL A 165 -23.10 15.39 8.07
CA VAL A 165 -22.15 14.31 7.87
C VAL A 165 -22.60 13.01 8.54
N LYS A 166 -22.15 11.87 8.00
CA LYS A 166 -22.30 10.55 8.62
C LYS A 166 -20.94 9.84 8.62
N LEU A 167 -20.67 9.06 9.67
CA LEU A 167 -19.45 8.28 9.77
C LEU A 167 -19.33 7.33 8.57
N ASP A 168 -18.17 7.35 7.91
CA ASP A 168 -17.81 6.38 6.89
C ASP A 168 -17.53 5.02 7.55
N THR A 169 -18.45 4.09 7.34
CA THR A 169 -18.32 2.71 7.83
C THR A 169 -17.78 1.77 6.77
N THR A 170 -17.33 2.29 5.60
CA THR A 170 -16.89 1.46 4.48
C THR A 170 -15.88 0.43 4.95
N ASN A 171 -14.79 0.84 5.62
CA ASN A 171 -13.73 -0.07 6.06
C ASN A 171 -13.89 -0.60 7.50
N LEU A 172 -15.09 -0.52 8.10
CA LEU A 172 -15.29 -0.91 9.50
C LEU A 172 -14.99 -2.40 9.74
N ALA A 173 -15.30 -3.26 8.77
CA ALA A 173 -15.01 -4.70 8.87
C ALA A 173 -13.51 -5.03 8.93
N ASN A 174 -12.65 -4.12 8.47
CA ASN A 174 -11.19 -4.32 8.51
C ASN A 174 -10.55 -3.82 9.81
N GLN A 175 -11.31 -3.12 10.67
CA GLN A 175 -10.78 -2.59 11.91
C GLN A 175 -10.52 -3.71 12.91
N ARG A 176 -9.33 -3.69 13.50
CA ARG A 176 -8.91 -4.62 14.55
C ARG A 176 -8.55 -3.83 15.81
N PRO A 177 -8.83 -4.37 17.02
CA PRO A 177 -8.35 -3.77 18.25
C PRO A 177 -6.82 -3.70 18.24
N PRO A 178 -6.19 -2.62 18.73
CA PRO A 178 -4.74 -2.50 18.72
C PRO A 178 -4.08 -3.61 19.55
N LEU A 179 -2.80 -3.92 19.23
CA LEU A 179 -1.94 -4.84 20.00
C LEU A 179 -0.89 -4.12 20.86
N GLN A 180 -0.96 -2.79 20.90
CA GLN A 180 -0.07 -1.89 21.63
C GLN A 180 -0.84 -0.68 22.17
N GLY A 181 -0.24 0.03 23.13
CA GLY A 181 -0.92 1.10 23.88
C GLY A 181 -1.04 2.43 23.14
N ASP A 182 -0.16 2.71 22.20
CA ASP A 182 -0.07 3.93 21.38
C ASP A 182 -1.04 3.89 20.18
N ALA A 183 -2.27 3.46 20.44
CA ALA A 183 -3.30 3.38 19.42
C ALA A 183 -3.72 4.77 18.92
N SER A 184 -4.10 4.83 17.64
CA SER A 184 -4.77 5.99 17.03
C SER A 184 -5.93 5.52 16.19
N TYR A 185 -7.07 6.17 16.36
CA TYR A 185 -8.32 5.82 15.69
C TYR A 185 -8.74 6.93 14.75
N TYR A 186 -8.80 6.62 13.46
CA TYR A 186 -9.22 7.54 12.41
C TYR A 186 -10.73 7.41 12.16
N TYR A 187 -11.44 8.54 12.19
CA TYR A 187 -12.86 8.65 11.88
C TYR A 187 -13.04 9.61 10.73
N SER A 188 -13.56 9.15 9.60
CA SER A 188 -13.99 10.00 8.49
C SER A 188 -15.50 10.16 8.53
N PHE A 189 -15.99 11.39 8.54
CA PHE A 189 -17.42 11.71 8.47
C PHE A 189 -17.71 12.32 7.10
N LEU A 190 -18.30 11.53 6.19
CA LEU A 190 -18.63 11.96 4.83
C LEU A 190 -19.79 12.95 4.87
N ARG A 191 -19.72 14.00 4.05
CA ARG A 191 -20.88 14.86 3.75
C ARG A 191 -22.01 14.01 3.19
N VAL A 192 -23.21 14.26 3.67
CA VAL A 192 -24.43 13.60 3.21
C VAL A 192 -25.43 14.65 2.78
N GLU A 193 -25.86 14.54 1.52
CA GLU A 193 -26.90 15.37 0.92
C GLU A 193 -28.04 14.45 0.48
N ASN A 194 -29.28 14.74 0.85
CA ASN A 194 -30.43 13.89 0.50
C ASN A 194 -30.24 12.39 0.86
N ASP A 195 -29.61 12.11 2.01
CA ASP A 195 -29.22 10.77 2.47
C ASP A 195 -28.19 10.02 1.60
N ILE A 196 -27.53 10.72 0.66
CA ILE A 196 -26.50 10.16 -0.23
C ILE A 196 -25.13 10.73 0.14
N PRO A 197 -24.12 9.87 0.40
CA PRO A 197 -22.78 10.32 0.77
C PRO A 197 -22.02 10.93 -0.41
N PHE A 198 -21.18 11.92 -0.11
CA PHE A 198 -20.20 12.51 -1.00
C PHE A 198 -18.81 12.00 -0.63
N GLN A 199 -18.17 11.22 -1.51
CA GLN A 199 -16.93 10.51 -1.18
C GLN A 199 -15.74 11.44 -0.93
N GLU A 200 -15.63 12.53 -1.68
CA GLU A 200 -14.50 13.46 -1.65
C GLU A 200 -14.73 14.64 -0.69
N GLN A 201 -15.92 14.75 -0.10
CA GLN A 201 -16.22 15.76 0.92
C GLN A 201 -16.44 15.10 2.26
N TYR A 202 -15.53 15.33 3.20
CA TYR A 202 -15.57 14.74 4.51
C TYR A 202 -14.94 15.66 5.55
N ILE A 203 -15.26 15.41 6.81
CA ILE A 203 -14.52 15.92 7.95
C ILE A 203 -13.95 14.70 8.66
N SER A 204 -12.64 14.66 8.88
CA SER A 204 -12.02 13.55 9.60
C SER A 204 -11.40 14.01 10.90
N VAL A 205 -11.40 13.12 11.89
CA VAL A 205 -10.86 13.33 13.23
C VAL A 205 -10.06 12.08 13.60
N THR A 206 -8.85 12.25 14.10
CA THR A 206 -8.07 11.16 14.70
C THR A 206 -7.99 11.35 16.20
N VAL A 207 -8.35 10.31 16.96
CA VAL A 207 -8.29 10.30 18.42
C VAL A 207 -7.28 9.25 18.87
N ASN A 208 -6.33 9.62 19.72
CA ASN A 208 -5.34 8.69 20.25
C ASN A 208 -5.91 7.81 21.37
N GLY A 209 -5.16 6.79 21.79
CA GLY A 209 -5.53 5.86 22.86
C GLY A 209 -5.79 6.50 24.24
N ASN A 210 -5.36 7.76 24.42
CA ASN A 210 -5.58 8.55 25.64
C ASN A 210 -6.84 9.44 25.56
N GLY A 211 -7.50 9.48 24.40
CA GLY A 211 -8.71 10.28 24.17
C GLY A 211 -8.42 11.71 23.73
N GLU A 212 -7.20 12.02 23.29
CA GLU A 212 -6.87 13.33 22.75
C GLU A 212 -7.06 13.33 21.23
N VAL A 213 -7.58 14.44 20.69
CA VAL A 213 -7.66 14.65 19.25
C VAL A 213 -6.26 15.00 18.73
N ALA A 214 -5.70 14.09 17.93
CA ALA A 214 -4.37 14.20 17.35
C ALA A 214 -4.40 14.84 15.96
N SER A 215 -5.48 14.66 15.20
CA SER A 215 -5.63 15.34 13.92
C SER A 215 -7.08 15.63 13.56
N TYR A 216 -7.24 16.61 12.67
CA TYR A 216 -8.50 17.03 12.09
C TYR A 216 -8.24 17.50 10.65
N ASP A 217 -9.09 17.10 9.71
CA ASP A 217 -9.03 17.52 8.30
C ASP A 217 -10.45 17.84 7.82
N TYR A 218 -10.64 19.04 7.27
CA TYR A 218 -11.91 19.57 6.79
C TYR A 218 -11.87 19.69 5.26
N ARG A 219 -12.43 18.70 4.57
CA ARG A 219 -12.57 18.66 3.12
C ARG A 219 -14.00 18.96 2.74
N TRP A 220 -14.29 20.24 2.52
CA TRP A 220 -15.64 20.69 2.20
C TRP A 220 -15.61 21.84 1.22
N ASP A 221 -16.41 21.77 0.16
CA ASP A 221 -16.64 22.90 -0.74
C ASP A 221 -18.11 23.31 -0.67
N ASP A 222 -18.34 24.57 -0.30
CA ASP A 222 -19.68 25.17 -0.22
C ASP A 222 -20.16 25.70 -1.58
N ASN A 223 -19.27 25.83 -2.58
CA ASN A 223 -19.56 26.46 -3.87
C ASN A 223 -19.84 25.45 -4.99
N ILE A 224 -20.38 24.27 -4.64
CA ILE A 224 -20.71 23.22 -5.59
C ILE A 224 -22.23 23.09 -5.76
N ASN A 225 -22.65 22.75 -6.98
CA ASN A 225 -24.04 22.44 -7.26
C ASN A 225 -24.31 20.96 -6.98
N ILE A 226 -25.22 20.65 -6.06
CA ILE A 226 -25.60 19.27 -5.71
C ILE A 226 -26.73 18.81 -6.64
N PRO A 227 -26.54 17.75 -7.45
CA PRO A 227 -27.61 17.22 -8.27
C PRO A 227 -28.81 16.73 -7.45
N ALA A 228 -30.03 17.11 -7.87
CA ALA A 228 -31.26 16.64 -7.24
C ALA A 228 -31.45 15.11 -7.41
N THR A 229 -31.99 14.45 -6.38
CA THR A 229 -32.29 13.01 -6.35
C THR A 229 -33.61 12.63 -7.01
N SER A 230 -34.44 13.62 -7.36
CA SER A 230 -35.70 13.38 -8.08
C SER A 230 -35.44 12.71 -9.44
N GLY A 231 -36.16 11.62 -9.71
CA GLY A 231 -36.03 10.87 -10.96
C GLY A 231 -34.85 9.90 -11.02
N MET A 232 -34.20 9.62 -9.89
CA MET A 232 -33.25 8.51 -9.83
C MET A 232 -33.94 7.18 -10.13
N ILE A 233 -33.26 6.30 -10.86
CA ILE A 233 -33.63 4.88 -10.90
C ILE A 233 -33.51 4.30 -9.49
N SER A 234 -34.30 3.27 -9.20
CA SER A 234 -34.24 2.61 -7.89
C SER A 234 -32.95 1.80 -7.70
N GLN A 235 -32.58 1.59 -6.44
CA GLN A 235 -31.47 0.71 -6.04
C GLN A 235 -31.56 -0.67 -6.72
N LYS A 236 -32.75 -1.27 -6.74
CA LYS A 236 -32.99 -2.58 -7.38
C LYS A 236 -32.79 -2.56 -8.89
N GLU A 237 -33.16 -1.47 -9.55
CA GLU A 237 -32.93 -1.31 -11.00
C GLU A 237 -31.45 -1.14 -11.31
N ALA A 238 -30.70 -0.39 -10.50
CA ALA A 238 -29.26 -0.27 -10.62
C ALA A 238 -28.55 -1.62 -10.41
N GLU A 239 -28.93 -2.36 -9.37
CA GLU A 239 -28.46 -3.72 -9.10
C GLU A 239 -28.71 -4.66 -10.26
N LYS A 240 -29.94 -4.64 -10.82
CA LYS A 240 -30.30 -5.44 -11.98
C LYS A 240 -29.46 -5.05 -13.20
N LYS A 241 -29.28 -3.77 -13.47
CA LYS A 241 -28.46 -3.29 -14.60
C LYS A 241 -27.01 -3.78 -14.52
N ILE A 242 -26.41 -3.75 -13.34
CA ILE A 242 -25.04 -4.26 -13.14
C ILE A 242 -25.03 -5.78 -13.31
N LYS A 243 -25.98 -6.48 -12.67
CA LYS A 243 -26.17 -7.94 -12.79
C LYS A 243 -26.59 -8.44 -14.16
N ASP A 244 -27.00 -7.57 -15.09
CA ASP A 244 -27.30 -7.96 -16.47
C ASP A 244 -26.25 -7.48 -17.47
N GLY A 245 -25.64 -6.32 -17.22
CA GLY A 245 -24.79 -5.62 -18.18
C GLY A 245 -23.29 -5.73 -17.93
N MET A 246 -22.86 -5.97 -16.70
CA MET A 246 -21.43 -6.06 -16.38
C MET A 246 -20.83 -7.35 -16.93
N GLN A 247 -19.86 -7.22 -17.83
CA GLN A 247 -19.12 -8.35 -18.40
C GLN A 247 -17.89 -8.64 -17.53
N ILE A 248 -17.79 -9.89 -17.11
CA ILE A 248 -16.64 -10.44 -16.40
C ILE A 248 -15.86 -11.26 -17.41
N GLN A 249 -14.55 -11.05 -17.47
CA GLN A 249 -13.66 -11.74 -18.40
C GLN A 249 -12.65 -12.59 -17.65
N LEU A 250 -12.27 -13.70 -18.28
CA LEU A 250 -11.07 -14.44 -17.90
C LEU A 250 -9.85 -13.67 -18.42
N LYS A 251 -8.82 -13.54 -17.58
CA LYS A 251 -7.53 -12.94 -17.94
C LYS A 251 -6.38 -13.75 -17.34
N TYR A 252 -5.23 -13.69 -18.00
CA TYR A 252 -3.96 -14.00 -17.36
C TYR A 252 -3.43 -12.76 -16.64
N GLN A 253 -2.95 -12.94 -15.42
CA GLN A 253 -2.33 -11.89 -14.62
C GLN A 253 -1.03 -12.41 -14.02
N THR A 254 0.06 -11.68 -14.21
CA THR A 254 1.32 -11.96 -13.53
C THR A 254 1.27 -11.46 -12.09
N ILE A 255 1.63 -12.36 -11.19
CA ILE A 255 1.78 -12.08 -9.76
C ILE A 255 3.27 -11.97 -9.46
N TYR A 256 3.68 -10.79 -9.00
CA TYR A 256 5.05 -10.49 -8.56
C TYR A 256 5.16 -10.61 -7.05
N ASN A 257 6.04 -11.49 -6.58
CA ASN A 257 6.26 -11.72 -5.15
C ASN A 257 7.46 -10.89 -4.65
N TYR A 258 7.29 -9.58 -4.55
CA TYR A 258 8.36 -8.64 -4.17
C TYR A 258 8.91 -8.80 -2.75
N PHE A 259 8.27 -9.64 -1.93
CA PHE A 259 8.65 -9.89 -0.53
C PHE A 259 9.54 -11.12 -0.35
N LEU A 260 9.72 -11.96 -1.38
CA LEU A 260 10.71 -13.03 -1.35
C LEU A 260 12.13 -12.43 -1.47
N PRO A 261 13.18 -13.11 -0.98
CA PRO A 261 14.55 -12.75 -1.32
C PRO A 261 14.68 -12.60 -2.84
N GLN A 262 15.38 -11.57 -3.28
CA GLN A 262 15.52 -11.21 -4.71
C GLN A 262 15.77 -12.44 -5.61
N SER A 263 16.69 -13.34 -5.22
CA SER A 263 17.01 -14.58 -5.94
C SER A 263 15.86 -15.57 -6.16
N GLU A 264 14.73 -15.40 -5.45
CA GLU A 264 13.57 -16.30 -5.44
C GLU A 264 12.30 -15.63 -5.94
N GLN A 265 12.35 -14.34 -6.30
CA GLN A 265 11.23 -13.58 -6.86
C GLN A 265 10.94 -14.01 -8.31
N LYS A 266 10.33 -15.18 -8.49
CA LYS A 266 9.87 -15.62 -9.81
C LYS A 266 8.42 -15.20 -10.03
N PRO A 267 8.13 -14.32 -11.01
CA PRO A 267 6.75 -13.99 -11.34
C PRO A 267 6.00 -15.25 -11.75
N THR A 268 4.74 -15.37 -11.32
CA THR A 268 3.88 -16.48 -11.72
C THR A 268 2.64 -15.97 -12.41
N VAL A 269 2.30 -16.57 -13.55
CA VAL A 269 1.08 -16.21 -14.28
C VAL A 269 -0.09 -17.01 -13.70
N LYS A 270 -1.19 -16.33 -13.38
CA LYS A 270 -2.43 -16.90 -12.84
C LYS A 270 -3.60 -16.58 -13.76
N LEU A 271 -4.59 -17.46 -13.77
CA LEU A 271 -5.88 -17.21 -14.39
C LEU A 271 -6.81 -16.54 -13.37
N ALA A 272 -7.36 -15.40 -13.73
CA ALA A 272 -8.21 -14.59 -12.87
C ALA A 272 -9.47 -14.14 -13.60
N TYR A 273 -10.56 -13.96 -12.85
CA TYR A 273 -11.74 -13.26 -13.31
C TYR A 273 -11.70 -11.81 -12.87
N ASP A 274 -12.02 -10.90 -13.80
CA ASP A 274 -12.14 -9.47 -13.48
C ASP A 274 -13.18 -8.79 -14.37
N SER A 275 -13.56 -7.57 -14.00
CA SER A 275 -14.34 -6.70 -14.87
C SER A 275 -13.60 -6.49 -16.19
N ARG A 276 -14.33 -6.59 -17.30
CA ARG A 276 -13.81 -6.19 -18.62
C ARG A 276 -13.61 -4.68 -18.73
N PHE A 277 -14.26 -3.91 -17.86
CA PHE A 277 -14.31 -2.45 -17.91
C PHE A 277 -13.79 -1.83 -16.62
N ASN A 278 -13.01 -0.76 -16.73
CA ASN A 278 -12.46 -0.03 -15.58
C ASN A 278 -13.41 1.07 -15.05
N TYR A 279 -14.72 0.98 -15.31
CA TYR A 279 -15.68 2.07 -15.06
C TYR A 279 -16.91 1.60 -14.26
N PRO A 280 -16.88 1.65 -12.92
CA PRO A 280 -17.94 1.10 -12.07
C PRO A 280 -19.15 2.04 -11.87
N PHE A 281 -19.43 2.96 -12.80
CA PHE A 281 -20.43 4.00 -12.60
C PHE A 281 -21.65 3.83 -13.50
N ILE A 282 -22.83 4.01 -12.91
CA ILE A 282 -24.10 4.18 -13.62
C ILE A 282 -24.66 5.54 -13.23
N ASP A 283 -25.01 6.37 -14.22
CA ASP A 283 -25.73 7.62 -13.98
C ASP A 283 -27.05 7.33 -13.25
N ALA A 284 -27.26 7.94 -12.09
CA ALA A 284 -28.39 7.58 -11.25
C ALA A 284 -29.74 7.97 -11.85
N LYS A 285 -29.81 8.92 -12.79
CA LYS A 285 -31.07 9.36 -13.42
C LYS A 285 -31.34 8.64 -14.72
N THR A 286 -30.34 8.55 -15.59
CA THR A 286 -30.52 7.96 -16.93
C THR A 286 -30.34 6.44 -16.91
N GLY A 287 -29.64 5.91 -15.90
CA GLY A 287 -29.26 4.51 -15.85
C GLY A 287 -28.29 4.09 -16.96
N GLN A 288 -27.60 5.05 -17.58
CA GLN A 288 -26.54 4.82 -18.56
C GLN A 288 -25.22 4.50 -17.84
N TRP A 289 -24.42 3.62 -18.44
CA TRP A 289 -23.04 3.41 -18.00
C TRP A 289 -22.23 4.67 -18.26
N LEU A 290 -21.37 5.02 -17.30
CA LEU A 290 -20.45 6.15 -17.44
C LEU A 290 -19.01 5.64 -17.40
N ASP A 291 -18.14 6.30 -18.15
CA ASP A 291 -16.69 6.13 -18.01
C ASP A 291 -16.15 6.83 -16.75
N TYR A 292 -14.84 6.74 -16.52
CA TYR A 292 -14.17 7.41 -15.39
C TYR A 292 -14.25 8.94 -15.43
N SER A 293 -14.44 9.53 -16.61
CA SER A 293 -14.72 10.95 -16.82
C SER A 293 -16.23 11.26 -16.78
N GLY A 294 -17.06 10.30 -16.39
CA GLY A 294 -18.49 10.49 -16.25
C GLY A 294 -19.28 10.55 -17.54
N LYS A 295 -18.70 10.16 -18.68
CA LYS A 295 -19.37 10.27 -19.97
C LYS A 295 -20.11 8.99 -20.32
N PRO A 296 -21.30 9.08 -20.95
CA PRO A 296 -22.06 7.89 -21.29
C PRO A 296 -21.30 6.93 -22.22
N ILE A 297 -21.27 5.66 -21.88
CA ILE A 297 -20.77 4.56 -22.73
C ILE A 297 -21.93 3.64 -23.12
N ASP A 298 -21.99 3.26 -24.40
CA ASP A 298 -22.80 2.11 -24.83
C ASP A 298 -21.98 0.82 -24.79
N MET A 299 -22.28 -0.03 -23.82
CA MET A 299 -21.58 -1.31 -23.62
C MET A 299 -21.82 -2.30 -24.77
N LYS A 300 -22.86 -2.11 -25.58
CA LYS A 300 -23.21 -3.02 -26.68
C LYS A 300 -22.30 -2.89 -27.90
N THR A 301 -21.62 -1.76 -28.06
CA THR A 301 -20.77 -1.49 -29.23
C THR A 301 -19.36 -2.04 -29.07
N LEU A 302 -19.03 -2.65 -27.94
CA LEU A 302 -17.68 -3.11 -27.60
C LEU A 302 -17.52 -4.61 -27.93
N PRO A 303 -16.40 -5.02 -28.56
CA PRO A 303 -16.20 -6.40 -28.96
C PRO A 303 -16.10 -7.31 -27.72
N VAL A 304 -16.88 -8.40 -27.76
CA VAL A 304 -16.93 -9.43 -26.71
C VAL A 304 -15.79 -10.45 -26.87
N LYS A 305 -15.31 -10.65 -28.10
CA LYS A 305 -14.21 -11.55 -28.42
C LYS A 305 -13.08 -10.76 -29.08
N LEU A 306 -11.85 -10.99 -28.61
CA LEU A 306 -10.63 -10.42 -29.16
C LEU A 306 -9.97 -11.44 -30.07
N GLU A 307 -9.44 -10.96 -31.20
CA GLU A 307 -8.75 -11.78 -32.20
C GLU A 307 -7.30 -11.31 -32.34
N PRO A 308 -6.37 -12.21 -32.69
CA PRO A 308 -4.99 -11.84 -32.94
C PRO A 308 -4.86 -10.95 -34.19
N LEU A 309 -3.82 -10.12 -34.23
CA LEU A 309 -3.52 -9.25 -35.36
C LEU A 309 -3.09 -10.02 -36.62
N SER A 310 -2.64 -11.26 -36.46
CA SER A 310 -2.32 -12.18 -37.55
C SER A 310 -2.83 -13.59 -37.25
N THR A 311 -3.22 -14.33 -38.28
CA THR A 311 -3.57 -15.75 -38.18
C THR A 311 -2.34 -16.66 -38.29
N GLU A 312 -1.18 -16.11 -38.64
CA GLU A 312 0.08 -16.86 -38.71
C GLU A 312 0.56 -17.15 -37.28
N LYS A 313 0.91 -18.42 -37.02
CA LYS A 313 1.47 -18.81 -35.72
C LYS A 313 2.83 -18.13 -35.50
N PRO A 314 3.17 -17.75 -34.26
CA PRO A 314 4.49 -17.24 -33.91
C PRO A 314 5.58 -18.16 -34.48
N SER A 315 6.42 -17.62 -35.37
CA SER A 315 7.65 -18.32 -35.72
C SER A 315 8.52 -18.30 -34.47
N GLN A 316 8.85 -19.47 -33.89
CA GLN A 316 9.85 -19.53 -32.82
C GLN A 316 11.11 -18.88 -33.37
N THR A 317 11.55 -17.79 -32.75
CA THR A 317 12.88 -17.23 -33.04
C THR A 317 13.88 -18.35 -32.80
N THR A 318 14.49 -18.87 -33.86
CA THR A 318 15.79 -19.50 -33.75
C THR A 318 16.69 -18.46 -33.09
N SER A 319 17.03 -18.68 -31.83
CA SER A 319 18.13 -17.97 -31.20
C SER A 319 19.30 -18.08 -32.15
N VAL A 320 19.72 -16.98 -32.76
CA VAL A 320 21.02 -16.95 -33.40
C VAL A 320 21.95 -17.21 -32.22
N ASN A 321 22.67 -18.34 -32.21
CA ASN A 321 23.52 -18.80 -31.11
C ASN A 321 24.75 -17.89 -30.89
N LYS A 322 24.60 -16.59 -31.07
CA LYS A 322 25.62 -15.57 -30.89
C LYS A 322 24.96 -14.26 -30.52
N ASP A 323 25.29 -13.76 -29.32
CA ASP A 323 24.91 -12.44 -28.86
C ASP A 323 25.35 -11.38 -29.88
N ILE A 324 24.50 -10.37 -30.09
CA ILE A 324 24.82 -9.25 -30.97
C ILE A 324 25.86 -8.36 -30.29
N THR A 325 26.79 -7.82 -31.08
CA THR A 325 27.77 -6.85 -30.59
C THR A 325 27.16 -5.46 -30.45
N GLN A 326 27.87 -4.57 -29.75
CA GLN A 326 27.54 -3.15 -29.68
C GLN A 326 27.38 -2.53 -31.08
N GLU A 327 28.28 -2.85 -32.00
CA GLU A 327 28.26 -2.33 -33.37
C GLU A 327 26.99 -2.78 -34.10
N GLN A 328 26.63 -4.06 -33.96
CA GLN A 328 25.40 -4.61 -34.53
C GLN A 328 24.15 -3.96 -33.92
N ALA A 329 24.13 -3.72 -32.61
CA ALA A 329 23.03 -3.02 -31.95
C ALA A 329 22.88 -1.57 -32.48
N VAL A 330 24.00 -0.85 -32.65
CA VAL A 330 24.01 0.51 -33.22
C VAL A 330 23.54 0.50 -34.68
N GLU A 331 23.95 -0.49 -35.47
CA GLU A 331 23.51 -0.66 -36.86
C GLU A 331 22.01 -0.96 -36.95
N ILE A 332 21.48 -1.84 -36.10
CA ILE A 332 20.05 -2.14 -36.01
C ILE A 332 19.26 -0.86 -35.70
N ALA A 333 19.69 -0.10 -34.68
CA ALA A 333 19.03 1.15 -34.31
C ALA A 333 19.02 2.18 -35.45
N LYS A 334 20.16 2.42 -36.11
CA LYS A 334 20.28 3.36 -37.23
C LYS A 334 19.54 2.92 -38.49
N LYS A 335 19.42 1.61 -38.71
CA LYS A 335 18.66 1.06 -39.83
C LYS A 335 17.16 1.23 -39.61
N GLN A 336 16.71 1.08 -38.37
CA GLN A 336 15.28 1.04 -38.05
C GLN A 336 14.69 2.40 -37.71
N PHE A 337 15.49 3.30 -37.15
CA PHE A 337 15.07 4.63 -36.75
C PHE A 337 15.89 5.70 -37.48
N ASN A 338 15.23 6.81 -37.82
CA ASN A 338 15.90 7.96 -38.42
C ASN A 338 16.72 8.71 -37.36
N ILE A 339 17.91 8.20 -37.04
CA ILE A 339 18.87 8.85 -36.14
C ILE A 339 19.59 9.95 -36.93
N PRO A 340 19.42 11.24 -36.56
CA PRO A 340 20.04 12.35 -37.27
C PRO A 340 21.57 12.24 -37.34
N ALA A 341 22.18 12.67 -38.44
CA ALA A 341 23.63 12.60 -38.62
C ALA A 341 24.42 13.45 -37.61
N ASN A 342 23.81 14.50 -37.07
CA ASN A 342 24.36 15.36 -36.02
C ASN A 342 24.08 14.84 -34.59
N ALA A 343 23.41 13.69 -34.45
CA ALA A 343 23.17 13.07 -33.16
C ALA A 343 24.46 12.44 -32.61
N VAL A 344 24.77 12.70 -31.35
CA VAL A 344 25.96 12.17 -30.68
C VAL A 344 25.56 10.96 -29.86
N LEU A 345 26.11 9.78 -30.16
CA LEU A 345 25.93 8.60 -29.30
C LEU A 345 26.68 8.86 -28.00
N GLU A 346 25.92 9.03 -26.91
CA GLU A 346 26.46 9.44 -25.62
C GLU A 346 26.54 8.27 -24.65
N ASN A 347 25.49 7.44 -24.62
CA ASN A 347 25.40 6.32 -23.68
C ASN A 347 25.19 5.00 -24.42
N VAL A 348 25.98 4.00 -24.02
CA VAL A 348 25.84 2.61 -24.43
C VAL A 348 25.96 1.75 -23.17
N PHE A 349 24.89 1.04 -22.83
CA PHE A 349 24.85 0.10 -21.72
C PHE A 349 24.50 -1.29 -22.23
N PHE A 350 25.15 -2.31 -21.69
CA PHE A 350 24.72 -3.69 -21.80
C PHE A 350 24.26 -4.16 -20.43
N ASN A 351 22.99 -4.52 -20.32
CA ASN A 351 22.45 -5.15 -19.13
C ASN A 351 22.27 -6.63 -19.45
N ASP A 352 22.96 -7.50 -18.72
CA ASP A 352 22.75 -8.94 -18.84
C ASP A 352 21.36 -9.32 -18.28
N ALA A 353 20.93 -10.55 -18.54
CA ALA A 353 19.71 -11.06 -17.95
C ALA A 353 19.85 -11.15 -16.42
N ASP A 354 18.90 -10.56 -15.70
CA ASP A 354 18.75 -10.69 -14.26
C ASP A 354 17.27 -10.83 -13.88
N GLN A 355 16.96 -10.72 -12.60
CA GLN A 355 15.58 -10.85 -12.09
C GLN A 355 14.63 -9.71 -12.53
N TYR A 356 15.16 -8.54 -12.92
CA TYR A 356 14.40 -7.40 -13.43
C TYR A 356 14.46 -7.32 -14.97
N GLN A 357 15.59 -7.74 -15.55
CA GLN A 357 15.90 -7.73 -16.96
C GLN A 357 15.82 -9.16 -17.52
N LYS A 358 14.68 -9.50 -18.13
CA LYS A 358 14.31 -10.90 -18.50
C LYS A 358 15.24 -11.57 -19.52
N PHE A 359 16.02 -10.78 -20.26
CA PHE A 359 16.96 -11.18 -21.29
C PHE A 359 17.99 -10.06 -21.46
N PRO A 360 19.21 -10.32 -21.96
CA PRO A 360 20.23 -9.31 -22.10
C PRO A 360 19.77 -8.19 -23.05
N VAL A 361 20.12 -6.94 -22.77
CA VAL A 361 19.68 -5.78 -23.52
C VAL A 361 20.82 -4.79 -23.72
N TRP A 362 21.01 -4.40 -24.99
CA TRP A 362 21.75 -3.20 -25.36
C TRP A 362 20.83 -1.98 -25.25
N SER A 363 21.22 -0.99 -24.47
CA SER A 363 20.54 0.31 -24.38
C SER A 363 21.43 1.42 -24.92
N LEU A 364 20.93 2.13 -25.92
CA LEU A 364 21.66 3.14 -26.68
C LEU A 364 20.95 4.49 -26.52
N SER A 365 21.69 5.57 -26.24
CA SER A 365 21.14 6.93 -26.17
C SER A 365 21.95 7.90 -27.02
N TRP A 366 21.26 8.59 -27.92
CA TRP A 366 21.80 9.68 -28.72
C TRP A 366 21.30 11.02 -28.23
N ARG A 367 22.22 11.94 -28.02
CA ARG A 367 21.94 13.34 -27.74
C ARG A 367 21.76 14.13 -29.03
N LEU A 368 20.70 14.94 -29.07
CA LEU A 368 20.33 15.82 -30.15
C LEU A 368 20.44 17.30 -29.71
N GLY A 369 21.22 18.08 -30.45
CA GLY A 369 21.40 19.51 -30.21
C GLY A 369 22.19 19.85 -28.94
N GLU A 370 22.48 21.15 -28.77
CA GLU A 370 23.09 21.69 -27.54
C GLU A 370 22.04 22.32 -26.61
N GLN A 371 21.03 23.03 -27.17
CA GLN A 371 19.89 23.60 -26.46
C GLN A 371 18.66 23.74 -27.39
N PRO A 372 17.45 23.27 -27.02
CA PRO A 372 17.20 22.34 -25.92
C PRO A 372 17.85 20.98 -26.22
N MET A 373 18.52 20.41 -25.22
CA MET A 373 19.09 19.08 -25.33
C MET A 373 17.95 18.06 -25.33
N THR A 374 17.89 17.22 -26.36
CA THR A 374 16.87 16.16 -26.50
C THR A 374 17.53 14.82 -26.78
N TYR A 375 16.80 13.73 -26.59
CA TYR A 375 17.38 12.39 -26.71
C TYR A 375 16.57 11.43 -27.59
N ILE A 376 17.27 10.51 -28.23
CA ILE A 376 16.71 9.28 -28.77
C ILE A 376 17.29 8.11 -27.99
N SER A 377 16.44 7.26 -27.43
CA SER A 377 16.84 6.04 -26.74
C SER A 377 16.27 4.81 -27.44
N VAL A 378 17.10 3.78 -27.60
CA VAL A 378 16.72 2.49 -28.21
C VAL A 378 17.24 1.36 -27.32
N SER A 379 16.39 0.40 -26.99
CA SER A 379 16.79 -0.84 -26.34
C SER A 379 16.54 -2.04 -27.26
N ILE A 380 17.53 -2.94 -27.31
CA ILE A 380 17.58 -4.08 -28.23
C ILE A 380 17.95 -5.32 -27.45
N ASP A 381 17.19 -6.40 -27.63
CA ASP A 381 17.50 -7.73 -27.11
C ASP A 381 18.87 -8.20 -27.64
N GLY A 382 19.77 -8.51 -26.71
CA GLY A 382 21.15 -8.89 -26.95
C GLY A 382 21.33 -10.25 -27.63
N HIS A 383 20.33 -11.13 -27.57
CA HIS A 383 20.36 -12.43 -28.24
C HIS A 383 19.70 -12.38 -29.62
N THR A 384 18.59 -11.65 -29.75
CA THR A 384 17.73 -11.71 -30.94
C THR A 384 17.86 -10.51 -31.87
N GLY A 385 18.38 -9.38 -31.38
CA GLY A 385 18.35 -8.12 -32.12
C GLY A 385 16.97 -7.47 -32.20
N GLN A 386 15.98 -8.00 -31.47
CA GLN A 386 14.63 -7.44 -31.44
C GLN A 386 14.61 -6.11 -30.67
N ILE A 387 13.91 -5.11 -31.19
CA ILE A 387 13.70 -3.84 -30.48
C ILE A 387 12.69 -4.06 -29.35
N THR A 388 13.05 -3.61 -28.15
CA THR A 388 12.24 -3.76 -26.94
C THR A 388 11.75 -2.43 -26.39
N ASN A 389 12.51 -1.36 -26.64
CA ASN A 389 12.12 -0.01 -26.32
C ASN A 389 12.65 0.97 -27.38
N TYR A 390 11.86 2.00 -27.66
CA TYR A 390 12.26 3.17 -28.41
C TYR A 390 11.57 4.38 -27.83
N TYR A 391 12.32 5.46 -27.65
CA TYR A 391 11.81 6.74 -27.22
C TYR A 391 12.54 7.85 -27.97
N LYS A 392 11.78 8.74 -28.59
CA LYS A 392 12.28 9.99 -29.18
C LYS A 392 11.64 11.15 -28.44
N GLU A 393 12.48 11.92 -27.77
CA GLU A 393 12.04 13.15 -27.14
C GLU A 393 11.70 14.19 -28.21
N ASP A 394 10.54 14.81 -28.06
CA ASP A 394 10.13 15.92 -28.89
C ASP A 394 9.54 17.00 -27.96
N PRO A 395 10.28 18.11 -27.71
CA PRO A 395 9.84 19.18 -26.83
C PRO A 395 8.51 19.80 -27.24
N SER A 396 8.12 19.72 -28.53
CA SER A 396 6.84 20.21 -29.01
C SER A 396 5.65 19.47 -28.38
N ARG A 397 5.86 18.22 -27.93
CA ARG A 397 4.86 17.42 -27.19
C ARG A 397 4.49 18.04 -25.85
N TYR A 398 5.43 18.77 -25.23
CA TYR A 398 5.24 19.39 -23.91
C TYR A 398 4.82 20.87 -23.99
N GLN A 399 4.76 21.44 -25.21
CA GLN A 399 4.34 22.83 -25.38
C GLN A 399 2.85 22.97 -25.05
N PRO A 400 2.48 23.92 -24.15
CA PRO A 400 1.08 24.23 -23.93
C PRO A 400 0.49 24.76 -25.24
N TYR A 401 -0.72 24.31 -25.55
CA TYR A 401 -1.41 24.82 -26.72
C TYR A 401 -1.90 26.23 -26.46
N VAL A 402 -1.75 27.08 -27.47
CA VAL A 402 -2.36 28.41 -27.46
C VAL A 402 -3.84 28.25 -27.82
N GLU A 403 -4.73 28.95 -27.10
CA GLU A 403 -6.17 28.94 -27.39
C GLU A 403 -6.39 29.33 -28.87
N ASN A 404 -7.09 28.49 -29.64
CA ASN A 404 -7.28 28.56 -31.11
C ASN A 404 -6.11 28.10 -32.00
N GLN A 405 -5.08 27.43 -31.47
CA GLN A 405 -4.04 26.81 -32.30
C GLN A 405 -4.60 25.61 -33.07
N THR A 406 -4.57 25.67 -34.40
CA THR A 406 -4.87 24.52 -35.27
C THR A 406 -3.69 23.57 -35.29
N ILE A 407 -3.87 22.30 -34.90
CA ILE A 407 -2.88 21.26 -35.16
C ILE A 407 -2.98 20.85 -36.61
N LYS A 408 -1.87 20.94 -37.33
CA LYS A 408 -1.80 20.40 -38.69
C LYS A 408 -1.47 18.91 -38.62
N GLN A 409 -2.49 18.10 -38.38
CA GLN A 409 -2.34 16.64 -38.39
C GLN A 409 -2.07 16.15 -39.81
N VAL A 410 -0.99 15.40 -40.00
CA VAL A 410 -0.69 14.64 -41.23
C VAL A 410 -1.26 13.22 -41.17
N VAL A 411 -1.59 12.74 -39.97
CA VAL A 411 -2.30 11.46 -39.75
C VAL A 411 -3.46 11.68 -38.79
N ASN A 412 -4.63 11.13 -39.12
CA ASN A 412 -5.77 11.03 -38.20
C ASN A 412 -5.68 9.77 -37.31
N TYR A 413 -6.65 9.56 -36.42
CA TYR A 413 -6.68 8.43 -35.50
C TYR A 413 -6.62 7.08 -36.22
N GLU A 414 -7.44 6.87 -37.24
CA GLU A 414 -7.50 5.61 -38.00
C GLU A 414 -6.18 5.34 -38.72
N GLN A 415 -5.60 6.36 -39.36
CA GLN A 415 -4.30 6.25 -40.03
C GLN A 415 -3.16 5.99 -39.05
N ALA A 416 -3.20 6.60 -37.86
CA ALA A 416 -2.23 6.37 -36.80
C ALA A 416 -2.34 4.95 -36.24
N LEU A 417 -3.56 4.42 -36.06
CA LEU A 417 -3.78 3.04 -35.64
C LEU A 417 -3.23 2.05 -36.66
N GLU A 418 -3.49 2.26 -37.96
CA GLU A 418 -2.93 1.40 -39.00
C GLU A 418 -1.40 1.51 -39.08
N LYS A 419 -0.83 2.71 -38.89
CA LYS A 419 0.62 2.89 -38.75
C LYS A 419 1.20 2.14 -37.55
N ALA A 420 0.50 2.13 -36.41
CA ALA A 420 0.93 1.38 -35.23
C ALA A 420 0.91 -0.13 -35.49
N LYS A 421 -0.15 -0.65 -36.14
CA LYS A 421 -0.20 -2.06 -36.57
C LYS A 421 0.89 -2.41 -37.58
N GLU A 422 1.20 -1.51 -38.50
CA GLU A 422 2.28 -1.70 -39.47
C GLU A 422 3.65 -1.73 -38.78
N ALA A 423 3.87 -0.86 -37.79
CA ALA A 423 5.09 -0.85 -37.00
C ALA A 423 5.33 -2.19 -36.27
N LEU A 424 4.27 -2.83 -35.77
CA LEU A 424 4.36 -4.16 -35.13
C LEU A 424 4.88 -5.23 -36.10
N LYS A 425 4.60 -5.14 -37.40
CA LYS A 425 5.16 -6.07 -38.39
C LYS A 425 6.68 -5.97 -38.50
N THR A 426 7.25 -4.84 -38.08
CA THR A 426 8.69 -4.60 -38.11
C THR A 426 9.34 -4.88 -36.75
N PHE A 427 8.75 -4.42 -35.66
CA PHE A 427 9.35 -4.49 -34.32
C PHE A 427 9.00 -5.77 -33.56
N ALA A 428 7.86 -6.37 -33.89
CA ALA A 428 7.28 -7.53 -33.23
C ALA A 428 6.76 -8.59 -34.22
N PRO A 429 7.48 -8.90 -35.34
CA PRO A 429 6.95 -9.76 -36.40
C PRO A 429 6.51 -11.14 -35.90
N ASN A 430 7.25 -11.69 -34.93
CA ASN A 430 6.99 -13.02 -34.39
C ASN A 430 5.92 -13.03 -33.29
N GLN A 431 5.43 -11.87 -32.87
CA GLN A 431 4.42 -11.73 -31.81
C GLN A 431 3.03 -11.41 -32.38
N LEU A 432 2.89 -11.10 -33.67
CA LEU A 432 1.61 -10.67 -34.27
C LEU A 432 0.46 -11.67 -34.09
N GLY A 433 0.76 -12.98 -34.13
CA GLY A 433 -0.22 -14.05 -33.89
C GLY A 433 -0.68 -14.17 -32.43
N GLU A 434 -0.01 -13.45 -31.52
CA GLU A 434 -0.31 -13.38 -30.09
C GLU A 434 -0.59 -11.94 -29.64
N LEU A 435 -0.73 -10.96 -30.53
CA LEU A 435 -1.08 -9.58 -30.15
C LEU A 435 -2.52 -9.27 -30.57
N THR A 436 -3.24 -8.51 -29.75
CA THR A 436 -4.59 -8.05 -30.08
C THR A 436 -4.76 -6.57 -29.79
N PHE A 437 -5.70 -5.94 -30.50
CA PHE A 437 -6.14 -4.58 -30.23
C PHE A 437 -7.52 -4.62 -29.57
N ASP A 438 -7.61 -4.13 -28.32
CA ASP A 438 -8.87 -4.03 -27.59
C ASP A 438 -9.37 -2.58 -27.56
N PRO A 439 -10.45 -2.23 -28.27
CA PRO A 439 -11.04 -0.89 -28.24
C PRO A 439 -11.48 -0.44 -26.84
N VAL A 440 -11.80 -1.37 -25.94
CA VAL A 440 -12.16 -1.06 -24.55
C VAL A 440 -10.99 -0.43 -23.81
N ARG A 441 -9.78 -0.90 -24.10
CA ARG A 441 -8.51 -0.43 -23.51
C ARG A 441 -7.87 0.70 -24.32
N ASN A 442 -8.40 0.97 -25.51
CA ASN A 442 -7.94 2.00 -26.44
C ASN A 442 -9.11 2.91 -26.85
N PRO A 443 -9.79 3.58 -25.89
CA PRO A 443 -10.92 4.44 -26.23
C PRO A 443 -10.48 5.54 -27.19
N LYS A 444 -11.23 5.72 -28.27
CA LYS A 444 -10.95 6.79 -29.24
C LYS A 444 -11.15 8.15 -28.56
N PRO A 445 -10.18 9.08 -28.66
CA PRO A 445 -10.35 10.46 -28.18
C PRO A 445 -11.58 11.12 -28.78
N GLU A 446 -12.28 11.95 -28.01
CA GLU A 446 -13.49 12.63 -28.50
C GLU A 446 -13.18 13.69 -29.55
N ASN A 447 -12.06 14.40 -29.35
CA ASN A 447 -11.57 15.44 -30.22
C ASN A 447 -10.26 14.98 -30.88
N PRO A 448 -10.26 13.93 -31.72
CA PRO A 448 -9.02 13.35 -32.24
C PRO A 448 -8.23 14.37 -33.07
N GLY A 449 -8.91 15.34 -33.71
CA GLY A 449 -8.28 16.45 -34.45
C GLY A 449 -7.48 17.44 -33.60
N LYS A 450 -7.59 17.37 -32.27
CA LYS A 450 -6.86 18.20 -31.30
C LYS A 450 -5.77 17.43 -30.55
N MET A 451 -5.48 16.20 -30.96
CA MET A 451 -4.40 15.41 -30.38
C MET A 451 -3.10 15.70 -31.09
N ARG A 452 -1.99 15.85 -30.36
CA ARG A 452 -0.63 15.90 -30.92
C ARG A 452 -0.04 14.50 -31.13
N GLU A 453 -0.62 13.52 -30.46
CA GLU A 453 -0.23 12.12 -30.54
C GLU A 453 -1.39 11.19 -30.22
N PHE A 454 -1.31 9.97 -30.76
CA PHE A 454 -2.18 8.87 -30.38
C PHE A 454 -1.34 7.75 -29.75
N TYR A 455 -1.82 7.24 -28.64
CA TYR A 455 -1.22 6.14 -27.90
C TYR A 455 -2.09 4.89 -28.07
N PHE A 456 -1.47 3.77 -28.42
CA PHE A 456 -2.13 2.49 -28.65
C PHE A 456 -1.45 1.39 -27.85
N THR A 457 -2.23 0.60 -27.13
CA THR A 457 -1.81 -0.59 -26.37
C THR A 457 -2.35 -1.85 -27.03
N PHE A 458 -1.44 -2.77 -27.36
CA PHE A 458 -1.74 -4.09 -27.89
C PHE A 458 -1.39 -5.15 -26.85
N HIS A 459 -2.38 -5.88 -26.36
CA HIS A 459 -2.16 -6.90 -25.34
C HIS A 459 -1.76 -8.24 -25.95
N ARG A 460 -0.94 -9.00 -25.21
CA ARG A 460 -0.68 -10.40 -25.51
C ARG A 460 -1.96 -11.21 -25.35
N LEU A 461 -2.19 -12.15 -26.26
CA LEU A 461 -3.32 -13.04 -26.33
C LEU A 461 -2.80 -14.48 -26.35
N VAL A 462 -3.20 -15.27 -25.36
CA VAL A 462 -2.86 -16.70 -25.23
C VAL A 462 -4.17 -17.47 -25.14
N ASP A 463 -4.41 -18.41 -26.05
CA ASP A 463 -5.66 -19.18 -26.13
C ASP A 463 -6.94 -18.31 -26.17
N GLY A 464 -6.86 -17.12 -26.78
CA GLY A 464 -7.97 -16.15 -26.83
C GLY A 464 -8.20 -15.38 -25.52
N ILE A 465 -7.32 -15.52 -24.53
CA ILE A 465 -7.36 -14.85 -23.23
C ILE A 465 -6.25 -13.79 -23.19
N ILE A 466 -6.58 -12.57 -22.76
CA ILE A 466 -5.59 -11.50 -22.63
C ILE A 466 -4.63 -11.77 -21.49
N VAL A 467 -3.38 -11.35 -21.65
CA VAL A 467 -2.41 -11.23 -20.57
C VAL A 467 -2.36 -9.77 -20.15
N GLU A 468 -2.84 -9.49 -18.94
CA GLU A 468 -3.10 -8.14 -18.45
C GLU A 468 -1.85 -7.24 -18.49
N ASP A 469 -0.73 -7.80 -18.04
CA ASP A 469 0.54 -7.10 -17.81
C ASP A 469 1.55 -7.27 -18.96
N GLN A 470 1.23 -8.05 -20.00
CA GLN A 470 2.07 -8.22 -21.19
C GLN A 470 1.45 -7.53 -22.39
N PHE A 471 2.04 -6.43 -22.81
CA PHE A 471 1.54 -5.59 -23.89
C PHE A 471 2.67 -4.90 -24.66
N VAL A 472 2.31 -4.33 -25.80
CA VAL A 472 3.11 -3.44 -26.62
C VAL A 472 2.41 -2.10 -26.73
N ASN A 473 3.10 -1.03 -26.38
CA ASN A 473 2.63 0.34 -26.50
C ASN A 473 3.30 1.04 -27.66
N ILE A 474 2.53 1.78 -28.44
CA ILE A 474 3.02 2.59 -29.56
C ILE A 474 2.40 3.98 -29.49
N THR A 475 3.24 5.01 -29.52
CA THR A 475 2.81 6.41 -29.63
C THR A 475 3.17 6.95 -31.01
N ILE A 476 2.18 7.47 -31.73
CA ILE A 476 2.33 8.10 -33.05
C ILE A 476 2.10 9.59 -32.94
N GLY A 477 3.06 10.42 -33.37
CA GLY A 477 2.89 11.86 -33.49
C GLY A 477 1.95 12.21 -34.65
N THR A 478 0.96 13.08 -34.42
CA THR A 478 -0.05 13.39 -35.44
C THR A 478 0.45 14.37 -36.49
N GLU A 479 1.40 15.24 -36.15
CA GLU A 479 1.97 16.27 -37.05
C GLU A 479 3.07 15.72 -37.97
N THR A 480 3.71 14.62 -37.56
CA THR A 480 4.80 13.98 -38.29
C THR A 480 4.41 12.61 -38.86
N GLY A 481 3.45 11.92 -38.22
CA GLY A 481 3.14 10.53 -38.51
C GLY A 481 4.27 9.56 -38.13
N GLU A 482 5.26 10.03 -37.36
CA GLU A 482 6.39 9.26 -36.84
C GLU A 482 6.03 8.57 -35.52
N ILE A 483 6.75 7.50 -35.22
CA ILE A 483 6.69 6.84 -33.90
C ILE A 483 7.51 7.69 -32.94
N TYR A 484 6.96 8.03 -31.78
CA TYR A 484 7.69 8.67 -30.69
C TYR A 484 8.07 7.70 -29.59
N GLN A 485 7.25 6.67 -29.38
CA GLN A 485 7.47 5.68 -28.36
C GLN A 485 7.06 4.32 -28.86
N TYR A 486 7.89 3.33 -28.58
CA TYR A 486 7.56 1.91 -28.63
C TYR A 486 8.08 1.28 -27.35
N TYR A 487 7.24 0.51 -26.66
CA TYR A 487 7.63 -0.16 -25.43
C TYR A 487 6.89 -1.48 -25.31
N GLN A 488 7.60 -2.58 -25.01
CA GLN A 488 6.99 -3.87 -24.74
C GLN A 488 7.35 -4.41 -23.36
N THR A 489 6.37 -5.02 -22.68
CA THR A 489 6.56 -5.73 -21.41
C THR A 489 6.66 -7.25 -21.57
N TRP A 490 6.78 -7.71 -22.83
CA TRP A 490 6.75 -9.11 -23.21
C TRP A 490 7.71 -9.97 -22.39
N ASP A 491 7.23 -11.13 -21.96
CA ASP A 491 8.05 -12.14 -21.28
C ASP A 491 8.07 -13.43 -22.09
N PRO A 492 9.19 -13.76 -22.76
CA PRO A 492 9.31 -15.02 -23.48
C PRO A 492 9.41 -16.23 -22.53
N GLN A 493 9.72 -16.02 -21.25
CA GLN A 493 9.86 -17.10 -20.25
C GLN A 493 8.57 -17.39 -19.48
N SER A 494 7.51 -16.61 -19.71
CA SER A 494 6.23 -16.79 -19.03
C SER A 494 5.62 -18.16 -19.32
N ASN A 495 5.23 -18.85 -18.24
CA ASN A 495 4.52 -20.12 -18.30
C ASN A 495 3.04 -19.90 -17.97
N PHE A 496 2.16 -20.17 -18.94
CA PHE A 496 0.72 -19.94 -18.82
C PHE A 496 0.01 -21.20 -18.33
N PRO A 497 -0.75 -21.14 -17.22
CA PRO A 497 -1.54 -22.28 -16.77
C PRO A 497 -2.69 -22.57 -17.74
N SER A 498 -3.07 -23.84 -17.89
CA SER A 498 -4.18 -24.23 -18.77
C SER A 498 -5.52 -23.65 -18.29
N ALA A 499 -6.27 -23.05 -19.21
CA ALA A 499 -7.63 -22.58 -18.96
C ALA A 499 -8.70 -23.70 -18.95
N SER A 500 -8.32 -24.96 -19.10
CA SER A 500 -9.26 -26.10 -19.15
C SER A 500 -10.01 -26.37 -17.84
N ASN A 501 -9.42 -26.01 -16.69
CA ASN A 501 -9.95 -26.31 -15.36
C ASN A 501 -10.53 -25.08 -14.64
N VAL A 502 -10.80 -23.98 -15.36
CA VAL A 502 -11.42 -22.80 -14.75
C VAL A 502 -12.90 -23.06 -14.46
N VAL A 503 -13.44 -22.46 -13.39
CA VAL A 503 -14.89 -22.42 -13.19
C VAL A 503 -15.55 -21.65 -14.33
N SER A 504 -16.84 -21.87 -14.60
CA SER A 504 -17.52 -21.15 -15.68
C SER A 504 -17.51 -19.63 -15.49
N VAL A 505 -17.59 -18.87 -16.58
CA VAL A 505 -17.66 -17.41 -16.54
C VAL A 505 -18.90 -16.95 -15.75
N GLU A 506 -20.01 -17.67 -15.86
CA GLU A 506 -21.23 -17.39 -15.10
C GLU A 506 -21.00 -17.54 -13.60
N LYS A 507 -20.28 -18.59 -13.18
CA LYS A 507 -19.95 -18.78 -11.76
C LYS A 507 -18.94 -17.75 -11.28
N GLY A 508 -17.91 -17.47 -12.08
CA GLY A 508 -16.94 -16.41 -11.80
C GLY A 508 -17.64 -15.06 -11.61
N ARG A 509 -18.62 -14.76 -12.47
CA ARG A 509 -19.42 -13.54 -12.40
C ARG A 509 -20.27 -13.45 -11.15
N GLU A 510 -20.96 -14.52 -10.75
CA GLU A 510 -21.70 -14.59 -9.49
C GLU A 510 -20.79 -14.25 -8.30
N VAL A 511 -19.66 -14.94 -8.18
CA VAL A 511 -18.69 -14.74 -7.08
C VAL A 511 -18.04 -13.36 -7.12
N TYR A 512 -17.79 -12.82 -8.32
CA TYR A 512 -17.27 -11.48 -8.50
C TYR A 512 -18.27 -10.46 -7.96
N LEU A 513 -19.51 -10.49 -8.44
CA LEU A 513 -20.56 -9.54 -8.06
C LEU A 513 -20.95 -9.65 -6.57
N ASP A 514 -20.90 -10.84 -5.98
CA ASP A 514 -21.18 -11.06 -4.56
C ASP A 514 -20.18 -10.37 -3.62
N ASN A 515 -18.96 -10.10 -4.10
CA ASN A 515 -17.95 -9.38 -3.32
C ASN A 515 -18.04 -7.87 -3.46
N PHE A 516 -19.08 -7.35 -4.11
CA PHE A 516 -19.30 -5.92 -4.30
C PHE A 516 -20.66 -5.48 -3.79
N THR A 517 -20.78 -4.19 -3.55
CA THR A 517 -22.00 -3.50 -3.17
C THR A 517 -22.25 -2.35 -4.13
N ILE A 518 -23.52 -2.07 -4.38
CA ILE A 518 -23.93 -0.99 -5.28
C ILE A 518 -24.55 0.07 -4.39
N VAL A 519 -23.99 1.28 -4.39
CA VAL A 519 -24.47 2.36 -3.52
C VAL A 519 -24.56 3.67 -4.29
N PRO A 520 -25.60 4.48 -4.07
CA PRO A 520 -25.64 5.82 -4.63
C PRO A 520 -24.58 6.69 -3.96
N LYS A 521 -23.89 7.52 -4.75
CA LYS A 521 -22.88 8.46 -4.26
C LYS A 521 -22.90 9.74 -5.09
N TYR A 522 -22.59 10.85 -4.42
CA TYR A 522 -22.04 12.03 -5.10
C TYR A 522 -20.54 11.85 -5.24
N LEU A 523 -20.01 12.15 -6.43
CA LEU A 523 -18.58 12.18 -6.67
C LEU A 523 -18.19 13.37 -7.53
N TYR A 524 -16.94 13.79 -7.40
CA TYR A 524 -16.37 14.72 -8.35
C TYR A 524 -15.99 13.96 -9.60
N ILE A 525 -16.50 14.43 -10.71
CA ILE A 525 -15.96 14.07 -12.00
C ILE A 525 -14.98 15.16 -12.35
N GLU A 526 -13.71 14.78 -12.31
CA GLU A 526 -12.67 15.60 -12.89
C GLU A 526 -13.05 15.85 -14.34
N ASN A 527 -13.46 17.09 -14.62
CA ASN A 527 -13.63 17.61 -15.97
C ASN A 527 -12.25 17.91 -16.55
N ILE A 528 -11.36 16.92 -16.43
CA ILE A 528 -10.09 16.90 -17.10
C ILE A 528 -10.38 16.38 -18.49
N ASP A 529 -10.34 17.29 -19.45
CA ASP A 529 -10.22 16.86 -20.84
C ASP A 529 -8.80 16.31 -21.04
N TYR A 530 -8.62 15.00 -20.86
CA TYR A 530 -7.36 14.32 -21.18
C TYR A 530 -7.06 14.35 -22.69
N ASN A 531 -8.01 14.80 -23.52
CA ASN A 531 -7.77 15.13 -24.93
C ASN A 531 -7.18 16.55 -25.09
N MET A 532 -6.81 17.19 -23.98
CA MET A 532 -6.05 18.43 -23.95
C MET A 532 -4.60 18.17 -23.48
N PRO A 533 -3.63 18.88 -24.05
CA PRO A 533 -2.19 18.66 -23.86
C PRO A 533 -1.66 19.19 -22.52
N ARG A 534 -2.40 20.10 -21.90
CA ARG A 534 -2.44 20.25 -20.45
C ARG A 534 -3.89 20.07 -20.04
N PRO A 535 -4.23 19.03 -19.27
CA PRO A 535 -5.47 18.97 -18.50
C PRO A 535 -5.83 20.34 -17.95
N THR A 536 -6.79 21.03 -18.57
CA THR A 536 -7.32 22.26 -17.96
C THR A 536 -8.43 21.81 -17.05
N SER A 537 -8.19 21.90 -15.74
CA SER A 537 -9.25 21.64 -14.77
C SER A 537 -10.25 22.79 -14.86
N SER A 538 -11.40 22.53 -15.48
CA SER A 538 -12.59 23.31 -15.10
C SER A 538 -13.02 22.88 -13.69
N LYS A 539 -13.86 23.69 -13.02
CA LYS A 539 -14.39 23.27 -11.72
C LYS A 539 -15.03 21.88 -11.87
N PRO A 540 -14.68 20.91 -11.01
CA PRO A 540 -15.20 19.55 -11.14
C PRO A 540 -16.73 19.57 -11.06
N GLU A 541 -17.38 18.83 -11.97
CA GLU A 541 -18.82 18.65 -11.92
C GLU A 541 -19.13 17.58 -10.89
N VAL A 542 -20.15 17.82 -10.07
CA VAL A 542 -20.66 16.80 -9.14
C VAL A 542 -21.66 15.94 -9.89
N LYS A 543 -21.40 14.64 -9.99
CA LYS A 543 -22.38 13.68 -10.52
C LYS A 543 -22.97 12.83 -9.42
N LEU A 544 -24.23 12.46 -9.64
CA LEU A 544 -24.95 11.50 -8.83
C LEU A 544 -24.98 10.15 -9.56
N VAL A 545 -24.28 9.17 -9.02
CA VAL A 545 -24.08 7.86 -9.66
C VAL A 545 -24.40 6.73 -8.70
N TYR A 546 -24.70 5.56 -9.25
CA TYR A 546 -24.52 4.29 -8.53
C TYR A 546 -23.09 3.82 -8.76
N HIS A 547 -22.36 3.63 -7.66
CA HIS A 547 -20.99 3.16 -7.65
C HIS A 547 -20.92 1.71 -7.21
N PHE A 548 -20.18 0.89 -7.96
CA PHE A 548 -19.90 -0.51 -7.65
C PHE A 548 -18.63 -0.63 -6.80
N ALA A 549 -18.81 -0.73 -5.48
CA ALA A 549 -17.73 -0.76 -4.49
C ALA A 549 -17.41 -2.19 -4.05
N MET A 550 -16.14 -2.60 -4.13
CA MET A 550 -15.71 -3.87 -3.54
C MET A 550 -15.92 -3.83 -2.03
N LYS A 551 -16.40 -4.93 -1.45
CA LYS A 551 -16.44 -5.10 0.01
C LYS A 551 -15.02 -4.97 0.56
N PRO A 552 -14.83 -4.39 1.75
CA PRO A 552 -13.51 -4.16 2.32
C PRO A 552 -12.66 -5.44 2.34
N GLN A 553 -11.40 -5.31 1.95
CA GLN A 553 -10.43 -6.38 1.99
C GLN A 553 -9.26 -5.95 2.89
N ASN A 554 -8.79 -6.85 3.74
CA ASN A 554 -7.63 -6.59 4.61
C ASN A 554 -6.30 -6.63 3.85
N GLN A 555 -6.29 -7.23 2.66
CA GLN A 555 -5.12 -7.53 1.83
C GLN A 555 -5.49 -7.46 0.36
N ALA A 556 -4.50 -7.44 -0.54
CA ALA A 556 -4.76 -7.42 -1.97
C ALA A 556 -5.29 -8.78 -2.45
N VAL A 557 -6.31 -8.78 -3.31
CA VAL A 557 -7.02 -9.99 -3.71
C VAL A 557 -7.26 -10.05 -5.21
N TYR A 558 -7.40 -11.26 -5.72
CA TYR A 558 -7.93 -11.52 -7.06
C TYR A 558 -8.90 -12.70 -7.02
N LEU A 559 -9.82 -12.75 -7.99
CA LEU A 559 -10.72 -13.89 -8.13
C LEU A 559 -10.02 -14.98 -8.95
N ASP A 560 -9.48 -15.99 -8.26
CA ASP A 560 -8.79 -17.13 -8.88
C ASP A 560 -9.78 -17.94 -9.72
N ALA A 561 -9.57 -17.97 -11.04
CA ALA A 561 -10.49 -18.61 -11.97
C ALA A 561 -10.49 -20.13 -11.87
N THR A 562 -9.41 -20.74 -11.38
CA THR A 562 -9.32 -22.19 -11.16
C THR A 562 -10.05 -22.61 -9.90
N LYS A 563 -10.00 -21.78 -8.85
CA LYS A 563 -10.69 -22.05 -7.57
C LYS A 563 -12.11 -21.53 -7.52
N GLY A 564 -12.46 -20.56 -8.36
CA GLY A 564 -13.74 -19.84 -8.31
C GLY A 564 -13.94 -19.09 -6.99
N LYS A 565 -12.86 -18.60 -6.38
CA LYS A 565 -12.87 -17.93 -5.07
C LYS A 565 -11.92 -16.74 -5.08
N TRP A 566 -12.27 -15.71 -4.33
CA TRP A 566 -11.35 -14.63 -4.00
C TRP A 566 -10.20 -15.18 -3.16
N VAL A 567 -8.99 -14.92 -3.60
CA VAL A 567 -7.77 -15.32 -2.91
C VAL A 567 -6.85 -14.12 -2.73
N LEU A 568 -5.98 -14.20 -1.74
CA LEU A 568 -4.90 -13.24 -1.54
C LEU A 568 -3.94 -13.29 -2.73
N ILE A 569 -3.53 -12.12 -3.26
CA ILE A 569 -2.59 -12.03 -4.37
C ILE A 569 -1.29 -12.74 -4.03
N GLU A 570 -0.82 -12.58 -2.79
CA GLU A 570 0.53 -12.93 -2.41
C GLU A 570 0.68 -14.39 -1.96
N THR A 571 -0.38 -15.00 -1.42
CA THR A 571 -0.34 -16.42 -0.96
C THR A 571 -1.19 -17.36 -1.81
N GLY A 572 -2.16 -16.83 -2.55
CA GLY A 572 -3.17 -17.62 -3.25
C GLY A 572 -4.15 -18.36 -2.32
N GLU A 573 -4.14 -18.07 -1.02
CA GLU A 573 -5.10 -18.62 -0.06
C GLU A 573 -6.45 -17.91 -0.17
N PRO A 574 -7.58 -18.62 0.01
CA PRO A 574 -8.90 -17.99 0.03
C PRO A 574 -8.98 -16.89 1.08
N ILE A 575 -9.66 -15.78 0.74
CA ILE A 575 -9.99 -14.77 1.72
C ILE A 575 -10.88 -15.38 2.81
N ARG A 576 -10.60 -15.02 4.06
CA ARG A 576 -11.46 -15.37 5.20
C ARG A 576 -12.19 -14.11 5.62
N GLY A 577 -13.52 -14.16 5.63
CA GLY A 577 -14.33 -13.08 6.20
C GLY A 577 -14.21 -13.05 7.72
N ASN A 578 -14.74 -12.02 8.35
CA ASN A 578 -14.89 -11.99 9.81
C ASN A 578 -15.95 -13.04 10.20
N ILE A 579 -15.52 -14.12 10.85
CA ILE A 579 -16.41 -15.16 11.35
C ILE A 579 -16.73 -14.85 12.82
N GLU A 580 -18.01 -14.70 13.14
CA GLU A 580 -18.46 -14.60 14.52
C GLU A 580 -18.41 -15.99 15.17
N ALA A 581 -17.60 -16.15 16.22
CA ALA A 581 -17.52 -17.39 16.99
C ALA A 581 -18.73 -17.52 17.93
N LYS A 582 -19.43 -18.65 17.85
CA LYS A 582 -20.72 -18.85 18.54
C LYS A 582 -20.57 -19.22 20.01
N ASP A 583 -19.43 -19.76 20.41
CA ASP A 583 -19.19 -20.41 21.71
C ASP A 583 -18.29 -19.61 22.66
N ILE A 584 -17.89 -18.40 22.29
CA ILE A 584 -17.08 -17.53 23.16
C ILE A 584 -17.93 -16.56 23.99
N LYS A 585 -19.18 -16.32 23.60
CA LYS A 585 -20.06 -15.36 24.27
C LYS A 585 -20.43 -15.83 25.68
N GLY A 586 -20.18 -14.98 26.68
CA GLY A 586 -20.37 -15.28 28.10
C GLY A 586 -19.24 -16.11 28.72
N HIS A 587 -18.21 -16.48 27.96
CA HIS A 587 -17.05 -17.20 28.47
C HIS A 587 -16.14 -16.26 29.28
N ALA A 588 -15.48 -16.76 30.34
CA ALA A 588 -14.64 -15.94 31.23
C ALA A 588 -13.47 -15.23 30.50
N ASN A 589 -13.00 -15.82 29.39
CA ASN A 589 -11.91 -15.30 28.56
C ASN A 589 -12.40 -14.73 27.20
N GLU A 590 -13.67 -14.34 27.10
CA GLU A 590 -14.30 -13.85 25.84
C GLU A 590 -13.48 -12.75 25.16
N GLN A 591 -13.05 -11.73 25.90
CA GLN A 591 -12.28 -10.61 25.34
C GLN A 591 -10.95 -11.06 24.72
N ALA A 592 -10.22 -11.94 25.42
CA ALA A 592 -8.94 -12.45 24.95
C ALA A 592 -9.11 -13.37 23.73
N LEU A 593 -10.16 -14.20 23.74
CA LEU A 593 -10.52 -15.05 22.61
C LEU A 593 -10.88 -14.21 21.38
N GLN A 594 -11.73 -13.19 21.54
CA GLN A 594 -12.12 -12.29 20.45
C GLN A 594 -10.90 -11.59 19.84
N LEU A 595 -9.97 -11.09 20.66
CA LEU A 595 -8.73 -10.49 20.16
C LEU A 595 -7.95 -11.46 19.27
N LEU A 596 -7.80 -12.73 19.68
CA LEU A 596 -7.08 -13.71 18.88
C LEU A 596 -7.83 -14.09 17.60
N ILE A 597 -9.17 -14.06 17.60
CA ILE A 597 -9.98 -14.30 16.40
C ILE A 597 -9.78 -13.17 15.40
N ASP A 598 -9.83 -11.91 15.86
CA ASP A 598 -9.68 -10.70 15.03
C ASP A 598 -8.33 -10.67 14.28
N TYR A 599 -7.31 -11.32 14.85
CA TYR A 599 -5.97 -11.47 14.28
C TYR A 599 -5.70 -12.83 13.62
N ASN A 600 -6.71 -13.68 13.48
CA ASN A 600 -6.60 -15.03 12.92
C ASN A 600 -5.56 -15.90 13.66
N ALA A 601 -5.26 -15.55 14.92
CA ALA A 601 -4.34 -16.24 15.80
C ALA A 601 -4.93 -17.56 16.31
N ILE A 602 -6.25 -17.60 16.46
CA ILE A 602 -7.05 -18.80 16.71
C ILE A 602 -7.98 -19.03 15.53
N ASP A 603 -8.15 -20.29 15.11
CA ASP A 603 -9.06 -20.62 14.01
C ASP A 603 -10.49 -20.83 14.55
N VAL A 604 -11.48 -20.39 13.77
CA VAL A 604 -12.90 -20.73 13.95
C VAL A 604 -13.22 -21.82 12.94
N ASP A 605 -13.78 -22.94 13.39
CA ASP A 605 -14.10 -24.06 12.51
C ASP A 605 -15.32 -23.79 11.62
N ASP A 606 -15.59 -24.69 10.66
CA ASP A 606 -16.71 -24.55 9.72
C ASP A 606 -18.09 -24.51 10.41
N ALA A 607 -18.20 -24.98 11.67
CA ALA A 607 -19.41 -24.88 12.48
C ALA A 607 -19.55 -23.51 13.17
N GLY A 608 -18.52 -22.68 13.13
CA GLY A 608 -18.45 -21.38 13.80
C GLY A 608 -17.99 -21.49 15.25
N LEU A 609 -17.20 -22.51 15.61
CA LEU A 609 -16.77 -22.79 16.98
C LEU A 609 -15.26 -22.63 17.16
N VAL A 610 -14.86 -22.15 18.34
CA VAL A 610 -13.46 -22.03 18.77
C VAL A 610 -13.08 -23.11 19.78
N LYS A 611 -14.06 -23.63 20.53
CA LYS A 611 -13.91 -24.65 21.57
C LYS A 611 -12.96 -24.19 22.67
N PRO A 612 -13.31 -23.12 23.41
CA PRO A 612 -12.39 -22.46 24.35
C PRO A 612 -11.96 -23.34 25.53
N ASP A 613 -12.75 -24.36 25.88
CA ASP A 613 -12.46 -25.29 26.98
C ASP A 613 -11.62 -26.51 26.57
N GLU A 614 -11.39 -26.72 25.27
CA GLU A 614 -10.50 -27.77 24.80
C GLU A 614 -9.02 -27.39 24.98
N GLU A 615 -8.17 -28.40 25.09
CA GLU A 615 -6.72 -28.21 25.27
C GLU A 615 -6.09 -27.56 24.04
N ILE A 616 -5.21 -26.57 24.27
CA ILE A 616 -4.42 -25.95 23.22
C ILE A 616 -3.21 -26.84 22.86
N THR A 617 -2.94 -26.97 21.57
CA THR A 617 -1.78 -27.70 21.05
C THR A 617 -0.52 -26.83 20.96
N ARG A 618 0.67 -27.45 20.88
CA ARG A 618 1.93 -26.70 20.74
C ARG A 618 1.97 -25.83 19.48
N GLY A 619 1.43 -26.32 18.36
CA GLY A 619 1.34 -25.58 17.10
C GLY A 619 0.44 -24.35 17.21
N GLU A 620 -0.75 -24.52 17.79
CA GLU A 620 -1.68 -23.41 18.06
C GLU A 620 -1.06 -22.37 18.99
N MET A 621 -0.43 -22.81 20.08
CA MET A 621 0.25 -21.93 21.03
C MET A 621 1.30 -21.04 20.36
N VAL A 622 2.14 -21.62 19.50
CA VAL A 622 3.16 -20.86 18.75
C VAL A 622 2.50 -19.90 17.76
N LYS A 623 1.54 -20.37 16.96
CA LYS A 623 0.79 -19.53 16.02
C LYS A 623 0.18 -18.32 16.72
N MET A 624 -0.43 -18.53 17.89
CA MET A 624 -1.04 -17.46 18.69
C MET A 624 -0.01 -16.44 19.13
N LEU A 625 1.10 -16.86 19.75
CA LEU A 625 2.16 -15.96 20.18
C LEU A 625 2.73 -15.14 19.02
N MET A 626 2.99 -15.80 17.89
CA MET A 626 3.53 -15.12 16.71
C MET A 626 2.55 -14.05 16.23
N LEU A 627 1.27 -14.38 16.04
CA LEU A 627 0.30 -13.42 15.52
C LEU A 627 -0.08 -12.28 16.49
N VAL A 628 0.08 -12.45 17.81
CA VAL A 628 -0.04 -11.29 18.74
C VAL A 628 1.22 -10.44 18.80
N THR A 629 2.38 -10.97 18.39
CA THR A 629 3.64 -10.22 18.39
C THR A 629 3.87 -9.47 17.09
N ASN A 630 3.57 -10.09 15.94
CA ASN A 630 3.46 -9.45 14.64
C ASN A 630 2.16 -9.94 13.96
N PRO A 631 1.12 -9.09 13.83
CA PRO A 631 -0.21 -9.49 13.37
C PRO A 631 -0.32 -9.84 11.90
N ASP A 632 0.79 -9.84 11.17
CA ASP A 632 0.80 -10.18 9.77
C ASP A 632 1.13 -11.67 9.54
N PRO A 633 0.15 -12.55 9.31
CA PRO A 633 0.43 -13.93 8.93
C PRO A 633 1.23 -14.04 7.64
N TYR A 634 1.13 -13.03 6.77
CA TYR A 634 1.85 -12.98 5.51
C TYR A 634 3.35 -12.79 5.73
N TYR A 635 3.75 -11.86 6.58
CA TYR A 635 5.15 -11.66 7.00
C TYR A 635 5.82 -13.00 7.35
N TYR A 636 5.13 -13.85 8.11
CA TYR A 636 5.66 -15.16 8.47
C TYR A 636 5.73 -16.10 7.28
N LYS A 637 4.65 -16.30 6.53
CA LYS A 637 4.63 -17.25 5.42
C LYS A 637 5.66 -16.88 4.33
N MET A 638 5.79 -15.60 4.00
CA MET A 638 6.74 -15.10 3.00
C MET A 638 8.19 -15.43 3.30
N ASN A 639 8.62 -15.27 4.56
CA ASN A 639 10.00 -15.56 4.98
C ASN A 639 10.41 -17.02 4.72
N TYR A 640 9.44 -17.91 4.44
CA TYR A 640 9.64 -19.33 4.21
C TYR A 640 8.97 -19.85 2.93
N MET A 641 8.54 -18.96 2.01
CA MET A 641 7.91 -19.36 0.75
C MET A 641 8.91 -19.63 -0.38
N GLY A 642 10.18 -19.29 -0.22
CA GLY A 642 11.22 -19.58 -1.19
C GLY A 642 12.37 -20.44 -0.63
N GLY A 643 13.00 -21.19 -1.52
CA GLY A 643 14.13 -22.09 -1.24
C GLY A 643 13.77 -23.40 -0.52
N ALA A 644 14.55 -24.46 -0.75
CA ALA A 644 14.48 -25.70 0.03
C ALA A 644 15.18 -25.50 1.39
N ARG A 645 14.57 -24.76 2.31
CA ARG A 645 15.07 -24.66 3.69
C ARG A 645 14.70 -25.94 4.44
N ALA A 646 15.71 -26.61 4.98
CA ALA A 646 15.48 -27.77 5.84
C ALA A 646 14.68 -27.33 7.08
N ALA A 647 13.56 -27.99 7.34
CA ALA A 647 12.79 -27.79 8.56
C ALA A 647 13.65 -28.08 9.78
N THR A 648 13.52 -27.26 10.83
CA THR A 648 14.20 -27.47 12.10
C THR A 648 13.70 -28.75 12.78
N PHE A 649 12.41 -29.03 12.68
CA PHE A 649 11.75 -30.21 13.24
C PHE A 649 11.15 -31.09 12.14
N LYS A 650 11.30 -32.41 12.26
CA LYS A 650 10.88 -33.36 11.21
C LYS A 650 9.36 -33.43 11.01
N ASP A 651 8.62 -33.25 12.08
CA ASP A 651 7.15 -33.32 12.16
C ASP A 651 6.47 -31.96 11.93
N VAL A 652 7.25 -30.92 11.63
CA VAL A 652 6.77 -29.61 11.17
C VAL A 652 7.45 -29.31 9.83
N ALA A 653 7.14 -30.12 8.82
CA ALA A 653 7.64 -29.91 7.45
C ALA A 653 6.96 -28.70 6.78
N SER A 654 7.45 -28.29 5.61
CA SER A 654 7.00 -27.08 4.88
C SER A 654 5.52 -27.06 4.49
N ASN A 655 4.84 -28.21 4.49
CA ASN A 655 3.40 -28.33 4.26
C ASN A 655 2.55 -28.21 5.55
N SER A 656 3.17 -28.15 6.72
CA SER A 656 2.47 -27.97 7.99
C SER A 656 1.90 -26.55 8.08
N PRO A 657 0.66 -26.37 8.58
CA PRO A 657 0.10 -25.03 8.81
C PRO A 657 0.88 -24.22 9.85
N TYR A 658 1.72 -24.88 10.66
CA TYR A 658 2.53 -24.26 11.71
C TYR A 658 3.96 -23.93 11.27
N PHE A 659 4.38 -24.36 10.06
CA PHE A 659 5.78 -24.29 9.63
C PHE A 659 6.40 -22.90 9.75
N ALA A 660 5.80 -21.90 9.09
CA ALA A 660 6.31 -20.54 9.08
C ALA A 660 6.41 -19.94 10.49
N TYR A 661 5.43 -20.23 11.35
CA TYR A 661 5.38 -19.71 12.72
C TYR A 661 6.44 -20.39 13.61
N VAL A 662 6.59 -21.70 13.51
CA VAL A 662 7.58 -22.48 14.28
C VAL A 662 9.00 -22.08 13.87
N GLU A 663 9.30 -22.01 12.58
CA GLU A 663 10.63 -21.60 12.11
C GLU A 663 10.95 -20.15 12.52
N SER A 664 9.95 -19.26 12.48
CA SER A 664 10.11 -17.88 12.96
C SER A 664 10.35 -17.82 14.47
N ALA A 665 9.63 -18.62 15.24
CA ALA A 665 9.79 -18.69 16.69
C ALA A 665 11.18 -19.25 17.07
N VAL A 666 11.71 -20.22 16.32
CA VAL A 666 13.10 -20.69 16.47
C VAL A 666 14.09 -19.58 16.15
N GLN A 667 13.90 -18.86 15.04
CA GLN A 667 14.78 -17.75 14.67
C GLN A 667 14.80 -16.62 15.71
N GLN A 668 13.66 -16.34 16.33
CA GLN A 668 13.54 -15.34 17.39
C GLN A 668 13.98 -15.85 18.78
N GLY A 669 14.33 -17.12 18.91
CA GLY A 669 14.77 -17.75 20.16
C GLY A 669 13.65 -18.06 21.14
N PHE A 670 12.39 -18.14 20.69
CA PHE A 670 11.23 -18.50 21.55
C PHE A 670 11.14 -20.00 21.74
N ILE A 671 11.66 -20.75 20.77
CA ILE A 671 11.75 -22.20 20.78
C ILE A 671 13.22 -22.57 20.61
N ASP A 672 13.71 -23.49 21.43
CA ASP A 672 15.10 -23.93 21.33
C ASP A 672 15.31 -24.80 20.10
N LYS A 673 16.40 -24.56 19.40
CA LYS A 673 16.84 -25.38 18.27
C LYS A 673 17.40 -26.70 18.80
N THR A 674 16.53 -27.67 19.07
CA THR A 674 16.90 -29.05 19.41
C THR A 674 16.76 -29.94 18.17
N GLN A 675 17.54 -31.02 18.10
CA GLN A 675 17.34 -32.03 17.05
C GLN A 675 16.26 -33.02 17.48
N GLY A 676 15.16 -33.12 16.73
CA GLY A 676 14.06 -34.04 17.05
C GLY A 676 12.71 -33.66 16.45
N GLU A 677 11.65 -33.99 17.19
CA GLU A 677 10.24 -33.68 16.90
C GLU A 677 9.75 -32.54 17.79
N PHE A 678 8.93 -31.63 17.25
CA PHE A 678 8.29 -30.55 17.99
C PHE A 678 6.97 -30.96 18.65
N LYS A 679 6.30 -31.97 18.09
CA LYS A 679 4.98 -32.50 18.45
C LYS A 679 3.91 -31.41 18.41
N PRO A 680 3.62 -30.82 17.22
CA PRO A 680 2.73 -29.66 17.10
C PRO A 680 1.29 -29.94 17.55
N ASN A 681 0.85 -31.20 17.52
CA ASN A 681 -0.53 -31.59 17.85
C ASN A 681 -0.70 -32.07 19.30
N GLU A 682 0.36 -32.12 20.10
CA GLU A 682 0.27 -32.50 21.51
C GLU A 682 -0.15 -31.30 22.37
N ALA A 683 -0.90 -31.59 23.43
CA ALA A 683 -1.40 -30.59 24.37
C ALA A 683 -0.31 -29.96 25.23
N VAL A 684 -0.41 -28.65 25.41
CA VAL A 684 0.54 -27.80 26.14
C VAL A 684 0.30 -27.85 27.65
N THR A 685 1.37 -27.97 28.42
CA THR A 685 1.36 -27.80 29.88
C THR A 685 1.53 -26.34 30.28
N ARG A 686 1.08 -25.96 31.49
CA ARG A 686 1.28 -24.60 32.03
C ARG A 686 2.75 -24.19 32.10
N GLU A 687 3.66 -25.11 32.42
CA GLU A 687 5.11 -24.82 32.45
C GLU A 687 5.67 -24.51 31.05
N GLU A 688 5.23 -25.21 30.01
CA GLU A 688 5.64 -24.96 28.62
C GLU A 688 5.15 -23.60 28.11
N LEU A 689 3.90 -23.24 28.39
CA LEU A 689 3.37 -21.91 28.02
C LEU A 689 4.15 -20.79 28.74
N ALA A 690 4.43 -20.97 30.04
CA ALA A 690 5.17 -20.00 30.83
C ALA A 690 6.59 -19.79 30.30
N GLU A 691 7.26 -20.85 29.88
CA GLU A 691 8.59 -20.77 29.26
C GLU A 691 8.55 -19.95 27.97
N MET A 692 7.61 -20.25 27.08
CA MET A 692 7.53 -19.56 25.80
C MET A 692 7.25 -18.05 25.98
N ILE A 693 6.34 -17.69 26.89
CA ILE A 693 6.06 -16.29 27.24
C ILE A 693 7.31 -15.61 27.83
N THR A 694 8.02 -16.28 28.73
CA THR A 694 9.24 -15.73 29.36
C THR A 694 10.34 -15.45 28.32
N LYS A 695 10.52 -16.35 27.34
CA LYS A 695 11.44 -16.15 26.21
C LYS A 695 10.98 -15.02 25.28
N ALA A 696 9.68 -14.94 25.00
CA ALA A 696 9.11 -13.85 24.21
C ALA A 696 9.33 -12.48 24.88
N MET A 697 9.31 -12.42 26.21
CA MET A 697 9.66 -11.23 27.01
C MET A 697 11.18 -10.96 27.13
N ARG A 698 12.05 -11.84 26.61
CA ARG A 698 13.52 -11.79 26.77
C ARG A 698 13.99 -11.85 28.23
N LEU A 699 13.23 -12.55 29.08
CA LEU A 699 13.53 -12.73 30.50
C LEU A 699 14.08 -14.12 30.84
N ASP A 700 14.36 -14.94 29.83
CA ASP A 700 14.83 -16.31 29.96
C ASP A 700 16.18 -16.42 30.70
N LYS A 701 17.12 -15.50 30.43
CA LYS A 701 18.39 -15.45 31.17
C LYS A 701 18.19 -15.11 32.65
N LEU A 702 17.26 -14.22 32.95
CA LEU A 702 16.92 -13.86 34.33
C LEU A 702 16.27 -15.05 35.04
N ALA A 703 15.38 -15.77 34.35
CA ALA A 703 14.70 -16.96 34.85
C ALA A 703 15.64 -18.10 35.28
N GLN A 704 16.86 -18.14 34.73
CA GLN A 704 17.88 -19.15 35.05
C GLN A 704 18.61 -18.89 36.38
N VAL A 705 18.35 -17.77 37.05
CA VAL A 705 18.95 -17.44 38.35
C VAL A 705 17.88 -17.58 39.45
N PRO A 706 17.52 -18.81 39.86
CA PRO A 706 16.37 -19.07 40.72
C PRO A 706 16.47 -18.38 42.08
N ASP A 707 17.69 -18.18 42.60
CA ASP A 707 17.94 -17.54 43.90
C ASP A 707 17.50 -16.06 43.96
N LEU A 708 17.25 -15.43 42.80
CA LEU A 708 16.70 -14.07 42.74
C LEU A 708 15.19 -14.01 42.99
N PHE A 709 14.50 -15.14 42.94
CA PHE A 709 13.04 -15.20 43.02
C PHE A 709 12.56 -15.80 44.32
N ASN A 710 11.56 -15.16 44.92
CA ASN A 710 10.87 -15.72 46.07
C ASN A 710 9.78 -16.70 45.61
N VAL A 711 10.14 -17.98 45.48
CA VAL A 711 9.25 -19.04 44.96
C VAL A 711 8.44 -19.67 46.10
N ASN A 712 7.25 -19.12 46.36
CA ASN A 712 6.37 -19.54 47.47
C ASN A 712 5.18 -20.42 47.04
N PHE A 713 5.31 -21.17 45.96
CA PHE A 713 4.26 -22.09 45.52
C PHE A 713 4.23 -23.34 46.40
N LEU A 714 3.03 -23.84 46.71
CA LEU A 714 2.85 -25.06 47.50
C LEU A 714 3.33 -26.32 46.74
N ASP A 715 3.35 -26.26 45.41
CA ASP A 715 3.82 -27.30 44.50
C ASP A 715 5.19 -26.99 43.87
N ALA A 716 6.01 -26.16 44.54
CA ALA A 716 7.32 -25.76 44.03
C ALA A 716 8.27 -26.93 43.75
N ASP A 717 8.11 -28.06 44.43
CA ASP A 717 8.86 -29.30 44.19
C ASP A 717 8.53 -29.95 42.83
N LYS A 718 7.36 -29.66 42.26
CA LYS A 718 6.91 -30.15 40.95
C LYS A 718 7.29 -29.23 39.79
N ILE A 719 7.84 -28.05 40.07
CA ILE A 719 8.21 -27.04 39.07
C ILE A 719 9.68 -27.22 38.70
N ASN A 720 9.95 -27.54 37.44
CA ASN A 720 11.31 -27.67 36.92
C ASN A 720 11.94 -26.29 36.70
N LYS A 721 11.15 -25.35 36.15
CA LYS A 721 11.59 -24.01 35.76
C LYS A 721 11.08 -22.96 36.74
N LYS A 722 11.57 -23.02 37.99
CA LYS A 722 11.09 -22.19 39.11
C LYS A 722 11.15 -20.68 38.83
N GLY A 723 12.24 -20.18 38.24
CA GLY A 723 12.36 -18.77 37.90
C GLY A 723 11.36 -18.33 36.82
N THR A 724 11.11 -19.18 35.82
CA THR A 724 10.08 -18.95 34.79
C THR A 724 8.70 -18.82 35.44
N ALA A 725 8.31 -19.78 36.29
CA ALA A 725 7.03 -19.76 37.00
C ALA A 725 6.89 -18.51 37.88
N ALA A 726 7.96 -18.12 38.58
CA ALA A 726 7.97 -16.93 39.41
C ALA A 726 7.80 -15.63 38.60
N ILE A 727 8.46 -15.50 37.44
CA ILE A 727 8.35 -14.33 36.57
C ILE A 727 6.91 -14.16 36.07
N VAL A 728 6.35 -15.17 35.41
CA VAL A 728 5.00 -15.06 34.82
C VAL A 728 3.92 -14.88 35.89
N HIS A 729 4.14 -15.42 37.09
CA HIS A 729 3.28 -15.19 38.24
C HIS A 729 3.37 -13.75 38.75
N HIS A 730 4.59 -13.24 38.95
CA HIS A 730 4.83 -11.89 39.46
C HIS A 730 4.32 -10.81 38.50
N LEU A 731 4.48 -11.04 37.19
CA LEU A 731 3.96 -10.16 36.14
C LEU A 731 2.44 -10.28 35.95
N GLY A 732 1.78 -11.21 36.66
CA GLY A 732 0.33 -11.40 36.55
C GLY A 732 -0.15 -12.06 35.26
N ILE A 733 0.76 -12.58 34.43
CA ILE A 733 0.47 -13.24 33.14
C ILE A 733 -0.07 -14.66 33.35
N MET A 734 0.43 -15.35 34.37
CA MET A 734 -0.05 -16.68 34.75
C MET A 734 -0.15 -16.77 36.27
N PRO A 735 -1.24 -16.27 36.88
CA PRO A 735 -1.41 -16.31 38.32
C PRO A 735 -1.51 -17.75 38.84
N ALA A 736 -1.10 -17.95 40.09
CA ALA A 736 -1.23 -19.22 40.80
C ALA A 736 -2.68 -19.40 41.30
N ALA A 737 -3.16 -20.63 41.31
CA ALA A 737 -4.49 -20.97 41.82
C ALA A 737 -4.31 -21.67 43.17
N ASN A 738 -4.94 -21.15 44.23
CA ASN A 738 -4.82 -21.70 45.59
C ASN A 738 -3.35 -21.92 46.02
N SER A 739 -2.49 -20.95 45.70
CA SER A 739 -1.04 -20.98 45.94
C SER A 739 -0.26 -22.10 45.22
N ASN A 740 -0.87 -22.80 44.26
CA ASN A 740 -0.19 -23.75 43.37
C ASN A 740 -0.02 -23.16 41.97
N PHE A 741 1.12 -23.44 41.33
CA PHE A 741 1.36 -23.04 39.94
C PHE A 741 0.76 -24.03 38.93
N GLU A 742 0.67 -25.31 39.32
CA GLU A 742 0.15 -26.45 38.55
C GLU A 742 0.95 -26.72 37.25
N PRO A 743 2.28 -26.96 37.31
CA PRO A 743 3.17 -26.97 36.13
C PRO A 743 2.77 -27.99 35.05
N ALA A 744 2.26 -29.16 35.45
CA ALA A 744 1.87 -30.24 34.53
C ALA A 744 0.43 -30.11 33.99
N LYS A 745 -0.36 -29.15 34.47
CA LYS A 745 -1.76 -28.99 34.05
C LYS A 745 -1.82 -28.58 32.58
N LYS A 746 -2.72 -29.21 31.82
CA LYS A 746 -2.97 -28.85 30.44
C LYS A 746 -3.70 -27.52 30.33
N VAL A 747 -3.31 -26.73 29.33
CA VAL A 747 -3.86 -25.39 29.11
C VAL A 747 -5.01 -25.49 28.11
N THR A 748 -6.15 -24.86 28.41
CA THR A 748 -7.25 -24.74 27.45
C THR A 748 -7.00 -23.57 26.48
N ARG A 749 -7.64 -23.57 25.30
CA ARG A 749 -7.55 -22.45 24.35
C ARG A 749 -7.92 -21.10 25.00
N GLY A 750 -8.97 -21.07 25.81
CA GLY A 750 -9.38 -19.89 26.56
C GLY A 750 -8.32 -19.42 27.56
N ALA A 751 -7.72 -20.33 28.33
CA ALA A 751 -6.67 -19.98 29.28
C ALA A 751 -5.39 -19.51 28.57
N GLY A 752 -5.04 -20.12 27.43
CA GLY A 752 -3.92 -19.68 26.59
C GLY A 752 -4.15 -18.28 26.01
N ALA A 753 -5.36 -18.02 25.49
CA ALA A 753 -5.75 -16.70 25.00
C ALA A 753 -5.60 -15.62 26.07
N GLN A 754 -6.09 -15.91 27.29
CA GLN A 754 -5.97 -14.99 28.43
C GLN A 754 -4.51 -14.69 28.79
N ALA A 755 -3.64 -15.71 28.78
CA ALA A 755 -2.21 -15.52 29.05
C ALA A 755 -1.55 -14.64 27.98
N PHE A 756 -1.87 -14.81 26.69
CA PHE A 756 -1.35 -13.95 25.62
C PHE A 756 -1.87 -12.51 25.71
N TYR A 757 -3.14 -12.33 26.10
CA TYR A 757 -3.70 -11.00 26.36
C TYR A 757 -2.93 -10.29 27.48
N GLN A 758 -2.65 -10.97 28.59
CA GLN A 758 -1.88 -10.41 29.70
C GLN A 758 -0.41 -10.18 29.34
N PHE A 759 0.18 -11.06 28.51
CA PHE A 759 1.50 -10.83 27.94
C PHE A 759 1.56 -9.50 27.16
N LEU A 760 0.54 -9.16 26.38
CA LEU A 760 0.50 -7.87 25.68
C LEU A 760 0.44 -6.68 26.66
N GLN A 761 -0.34 -6.81 27.74
CA GLN A 761 -0.46 -5.78 28.79
C GLN A 761 0.89 -5.50 29.45
N GLU A 762 1.67 -6.55 29.75
CA GLU A 762 2.98 -6.41 30.37
C GLU A 762 4.06 -5.97 29.37
N ARG A 763 4.08 -6.52 28.16
CA ARG A 763 5.04 -6.17 27.11
C ARG A 763 5.06 -4.66 26.83
N GLY A 764 3.90 -4.02 26.80
CA GLY A 764 3.78 -2.58 26.58
C GLY A 764 4.53 -1.71 27.60
N LYS A 765 4.82 -2.23 28.80
CA LYS A 765 5.58 -1.52 29.84
C LYS A 765 7.09 -1.55 29.62
N TYR A 766 7.59 -2.54 28.87
CA TYR A 766 9.02 -2.84 28.76
C TYR A 766 9.59 -2.65 27.35
N ASN A 767 8.74 -2.58 26.31
CA ASN A 767 9.19 -2.26 24.95
C ASN A 767 9.83 -0.86 24.93
N ARG A 768 11.16 -0.84 24.76
CA ARG A 768 12.00 0.30 24.43
C ARG A 768 12.87 -0.05 23.24
#